data_AF-W0BCD2-F1
#
_entry.id   AF-W0BCD2-F1
#
_cell.length_a   1.000
_cell.length_b   1.000
_cell.length_c   1.000
_cell.angle_alpha   90.00
_cell.angle_beta   90.00
_cell.angle_gamma   90.00
#
_symmetry.space_group_name_H-M   'P 1'
#
loop_
_entity.id
_entity.type
_entity.pdbx_description
1 polymer ?
#
loop_
_entity_poly.entity_id
_entity_poly.type
_entity_poly.pdbx_seq_one_letter_code
_entity_poly.pdbx_strand_id
1 'polypeptide(L)'
;MRTGEHYAGGLAIHFFESSEFETGHSASAKDRAAILARNVLRLIMMGWRDNWTDLISWQTLNAVLVARDPHITRGLRFAFQEGFKHVFSQLQDASHTALQRNQAELFINNCLMYLPYADINPYESFAIPQWLGGRWQLVDYKVVPIELTPTVGFETLVLSEYDRVFAYGLEPIHHPQAEPHLLFMGTTYPAGQGFYTTVNTDLEAFETAGKKLYRSGRNNIRHWLESQTQKVHVCGTSLGGALSLLLAIDQGDRLSRVDALNPPGLHDPWLRKSRFDHWDELAEKPEVYIQRQGNDPISRFGVWKTDWHLLHVIPPPDRKGLNRFTDHALNYAGYANTQFLGIDTEADNKKNQQRNIWLYGLLRSAVYYTTLVPVRYGILPAARFAASHKLQTGIILLLLMLFLLCTPTLSLSALPYALLSIISVGYLLTLLLSYVGDQVTGRNNSDLSQFLAYLGDNPKFVQHALFLCFPLAIMPALGVFVPGFLQTALPSFSTTVTVAPLAARLCIQLNRMLHLFSGREVRNELVCHRAELERHPELDIYANTVKAEFTYKEIHAYYRAKRCVLKGKPFLPDTPGKLMFFSSRGVAKSKHELLREEVDAMAEGQILTLSASKAKIHEMKKTLKLVSRHGFHTPGLKAALEESYQAYLKGKNRPLA
;
A
#
# COMPACT_ATOMS: atom_id res chain seq x y z
N MET A 1 -2.59 -7.29 -31.68
CA MET A 1 -1.86 -8.53 -32.07
C MET A 1 -2.79 -9.43 -32.85
N ARG A 2 -2.26 -10.30 -33.72
CA ARG A 2 -3.09 -11.29 -34.43
C ARG A 2 -3.24 -12.56 -33.59
N THR A 3 -4.39 -13.21 -33.70
CA THR A 3 -4.61 -14.52 -33.06
C THR A 3 -3.56 -15.53 -33.52
N GLY A 4 -2.85 -16.14 -32.57
CA GLY A 4 -1.82 -17.15 -32.83
C GLY A 4 -0.41 -16.60 -33.13
N GLU A 5 -0.23 -15.29 -33.13
CA GLU A 5 1.09 -14.66 -33.28
C GLU A 5 2.01 -15.01 -32.10
N HIS A 6 3.19 -15.55 -32.35
CA HIS A 6 4.16 -15.89 -31.31
C HIS A 6 4.94 -14.64 -30.85
N TYR A 7 4.81 -14.26 -29.59
CA TYR A 7 5.42 -13.04 -29.04
C TYR A 7 6.71 -13.26 -28.25
N ALA A 8 6.78 -14.37 -27.51
CA ALA A 8 7.86 -14.71 -26.61
C ALA A 8 8.02 -16.23 -26.53
N GLY A 9 9.19 -16.71 -26.08
CA GLY A 9 9.45 -18.14 -25.89
C GLY A 9 10.93 -18.52 -26.05
N GLY A 10 11.25 -19.77 -25.73
CA GLY A 10 12.57 -20.37 -25.97
C GLY A 10 13.64 -20.06 -24.92
N LEU A 11 13.26 -19.53 -23.76
CA LEU A 11 14.17 -19.28 -22.64
C LEU A 11 13.69 -20.00 -21.36
N ALA A 12 14.58 -20.78 -20.73
CA ALA A 12 14.35 -21.31 -19.39
C ALA A 12 14.93 -20.32 -18.38
N ILE A 13 14.09 -19.78 -17.52
CA ILE A 13 14.47 -18.82 -16.48
C ILE A 13 14.01 -19.39 -15.15
N HIS A 14 14.97 -19.62 -14.27
CA HIS A 14 14.72 -20.08 -12.91
C HIS A 14 14.77 -18.90 -11.95
N PHE A 15 13.79 -18.80 -11.03
CA PHE A 15 13.82 -17.76 -10.00
C PHE A 15 14.82 -18.09 -8.89
N PHE A 16 15.05 -19.37 -8.61
CA PHE A 16 16.09 -19.85 -7.69
C PHE A 16 16.90 -20.96 -8.36
N GLU A 17 18.09 -21.25 -7.81
CA GLU A 17 18.98 -22.30 -8.29
C GLU A 17 18.31 -23.68 -8.36
N SER A 18 17.46 -23.98 -7.37
CA SER A 18 16.65 -25.19 -7.33
C SER A 18 15.18 -24.87 -7.21
N SER A 19 14.39 -25.62 -7.97
CA SER A 19 12.94 -25.61 -7.93
C SER A 19 12.34 -26.44 -6.81
N GLU A 20 13.14 -27.28 -6.15
CA GLU A 20 12.69 -28.15 -5.07
C GLU A 20 12.45 -27.35 -3.78
N PHE A 21 11.43 -27.74 -3.02
CA PHE A 21 11.17 -27.09 -1.74
C PHE A 21 12.28 -27.41 -0.74
N GLU A 22 12.77 -26.38 -0.07
CA GLU A 22 13.69 -26.51 1.04
C GLU A 22 13.00 -27.24 2.20
N THR A 23 13.58 -28.36 2.61
CA THR A 23 13.15 -29.14 3.77
C THR A 23 14.14 -28.88 4.90
N GLY A 24 13.73 -28.12 5.93
CA GLY A 24 14.64 -27.73 7.00
C GLY A 24 13.95 -27.61 8.35
N HIS A 25 14.38 -28.44 9.31
CA HIS A 25 14.04 -28.26 10.72
C HIS A 25 15.02 -27.23 11.32
N SER A 26 14.83 -25.94 11.04
CA SER A 26 15.58 -24.91 11.77
C SER A 26 15.01 -24.75 13.18
N ALA A 27 15.90 -24.62 14.16
CA ALA A 27 15.55 -24.28 15.53
C ALA A 27 14.95 -22.87 15.65
N SER A 28 15.30 -21.95 14.73
CA SER A 28 14.84 -20.55 14.81
C SER A 28 13.55 -20.32 14.00
N ALA A 29 12.62 -19.55 14.56
CA ALA A 29 11.38 -19.16 13.86
C ALA A 29 11.67 -18.28 12.62
N LYS A 30 12.74 -17.48 12.68
CA LYS A 30 13.16 -16.57 11.59
C LYS A 30 13.63 -17.34 10.36
N ASP A 31 14.42 -18.39 10.54
CA ASP A 31 14.90 -19.21 9.42
C ASP A 31 13.76 -20.03 8.81
N ARG A 32 12.86 -20.56 9.65
CA ARG A 32 11.66 -21.25 9.16
C ARG A 32 10.78 -20.33 8.30
N ALA A 33 10.60 -19.08 8.73
CA ALA A 33 9.88 -18.08 7.94
C ALA A 33 10.58 -17.75 6.61
N ALA A 34 11.91 -17.70 6.58
CA ALA A 34 12.68 -17.48 5.36
C ALA A 34 12.59 -18.67 4.38
N ILE A 35 12.68 -19.90 4.89
CA ILE A 35 12.48 -21.14 4.12
C ILE A 35 11.08 -21.16 3.50
N LEU A 36 10.05 -20.89 4.32
CA LEU A 36 8.67 -20.82 3.86
C LEU A 36 8.49 -19.76 2.77
N ALA A 37 9.08 -18.57 2.96
CA ALA A 37 9.03 -17.51 1.96
C ALA A 37 9.65 -17.93 0.61
N ARG A 38 10.83 -18.54 0.61
CA ARG A 38 11.46 -19.06 -0.61
C ARG A 38 10.61 -20.16 -1.26
N ASN A 39 10.06 -21.09 -0.49
CA ASN A 39 9.21 -22.14 -1.04
C ASN A 39 7.89 -21.61 -1.64
N VAL A 40 7.29 -20.59 -1.02
CA VAL A 40 6.13 -19.89 -1.62
C VAL A 40 6.50 -19.26 -2.95
N LEU A 41 7.67 -18.60 -3.05
CA LEU A 41 8.13 -18.04 -4.32
C LEU A 41 8.54 -19.11 -5.34
N ARG A 42 9.05 -20.28 -4.93
CA ARG A 42 9.25 -21.43 -5.83
C ARG A 42 7.93 -21.88 -6.44
N LEU A 43 6.89 -22.03 -5.63
CA LEU A 43 5.57 -22.40 -6.14
C LEU A 43 5.06 -21.36 -7.15
N ILE A 44 5.14 -20.06 -6.81
CA ILE A 44 4.58 -18.99 -7.65
C ILE A 44 5.39 -18.77 -8.93
N MET A 45 6.73 -18.75 -8.84
CA MET A 45 7.63 -18.34 -9.94
C MET A 45 8.22 -19.51 -10.72
N MET A 46 8.24 -20.71 -10.14
CA MET A 46 8.81 -21.93 -10.72
C MET A 46 7.77 -23.06 -10.81
N GLY A 47 6.48 -22.67 -10.72
CA GLY A 47 5.25 -23.42 -10.96
C GLY A 47 4.92 -24.55 -10.00
N TRP A 48 3.89 -25.29 -10.41
CA TRP A 48 3.24 -26.28 -9.56
C TRP A 48 4.13 -27.49 -9.26
N ARG A 49 3.94 -28.06 -8.07
CA ARG A 49 4.63 -29.26 -7.57
C ARG A 49 3.66 -30.14 -6.82
N ASP A 50 3.84 -31.45 -6.93
CA ASP A 50 2.95 -32.43 -6.29
C ASP A 50 3.00 -32.33 -4.76
N ASN A 51 4.15 -31.95 -4.21
CA ASN A 51 4.35 -31.78 -2.77
C ASN A 51 4.00 -30.35 -2.26
N TRP A 52 3.19 -29.57 -2.97
CA TRP A 52 2.74 -28.24 -2.52
C TRP A 52 2.06 -28.25 -1.14
N THR A 53 1.47 -29.38 -0.75
CA THR A 53 0.86 -29.56 0.58
C THR A 53 1.85 -29.39 1.72
N ASP A 54 3.15 -29.58 1.46
CA ASP A 54 4.23 -29.35 2.43
C ASP A 54 4.30 -27.88 2.88
N LEU A 55 3.72 -26.96 2.10
CA LEU A 55 3.61 -25.54 2.45
C LEU A 55 2.45 -25.25 3.41
N ILE A 56 1.49 -26.16 3.52
CA ILE A 56 0.35 -26.01 4.43
C ILE A 56 0.82 -26.37 5.84
N SER A 57 1.00 -25.34 6.65
CA SER A 57 1.24 -25.47 8.08
C SER A 57 0.26 -24.60 8.86
N TRP A 58 0.11 -24.86 10.16
CA TRP A 58 -0.65 -23.96 11.03
C TRP A 58 -0.10 -22.53 10.99
N GLN A 59 1.23 -22.38 10.89
CA GLN A 59 1.86 -21.06 10.74
C GLN A 59 1.44 -20.39 9.43
N THR A 60 1.45 -21.11 8.30
CA THR A 60 1.03 -20.59 6.99
C THR A 60 -0.46 -20.21 7.00
N LEU A 61 -1.32 -21.08 7.55
CA LEU A 61 -2.76 -20.81 7.67
C LEU A 61 -3.03 -19.58 8.54
N ASN A 62 -2.36 -19.47 9.69
CA ASN A 62 -2.48 -18.30 10.56
C ASN A 62 -1.97 -17.03 9.87
N ALA A 63 -0.85 -17.10 9.15
CA ALA A 63 -0.26 -15.97 8.42
C ALA A 63 -1.14 -15.45 7.28
N VAL A 64 -1.95 -16.33 6.67
CA VAL A 64 -2.84 -16.03 5.54
C VAL A 64 -4.26 -15.65 6.00
N LEU A 65 -4.78 -16.27 7.06
CA LEU A 65 -6.18 -16.14 7.46
C LEU A 65 -6.41 -15.25 8.68
N VAL A 66 -5.44 -15.17 9.60
CA VAL A 66 -5.65 -14.56 10.92
C VAL A 66 -4.85 -13.28 11.08
N ALA A 67 -3.52 -13.36 11.00
CA ALA A 67 -2.65 -12.25 11.29
C ALA A 67 -1.37 -12.33 10.47
N ARG A 68 -0.97 -11.18 9.93
CA ARG A 68 0.25 -11.09 9.13
C ARG A 68 1.49 -11.40 9.96
N ASP A 69 2.37 -12.24 9.42
CA ASP A 69 3.65 -12.58 10.06
C ASP A 69 4.78 -11.67 9.52
N PRO A 70 5.38 -10.80 10.36
CA PRO A 70 6.47 -9.92 9.96
C PRO A 70 7.75 -10.67 9.54
N HIS A 71 7.98 -11.87 10.07
CA HIS A 71 9.15 -12.68 9.70
C HIS A 71 8.97 -13.27 8.30
N ILE A 72 7.77 -13.75 7.95
CA ILE A 72 7.49 -14.28 6.61
C ILE A 72 7.58 -13.17 5.56
N THR A 73 6.97 -12.00 5.82
CA THR A 73 7.06 -10.87 4.86
C THR A 73 8.50 -10.39 4.66
N ARG A 74 9.30 -10.31 5.73
CA ARG A 74 10.74 -10.02 5.60
C ARG A 74 11.49 -11.11 4.83
N GLY A 75 11.17 -12.38 5.09
CA GLY A 75 11.70 -13.51 4.33
C GLY A 75 11.38 -13.40 2.83
N LEU A 76 10.14 -13.00 2.48
CA LEU A 76 9.71 -12.80 1.10
C LEU A 76 10.52 -11.68 0.43
N ARG A 77 10.72 -10.54 1.10
CA ARG A 77 11.54 -9.44 0.55
C ARG A 77 12.96 -9.88 0.24
N PHE A 78 13.59 -10.63 1.16
CA PHE A 78 14.93 -11.16 0.91
C PHE A 78 14.93 -12.19 -0.23
N ALA A 79 13.99 -13.13 -0.23
CA ALA A 79 13.86 -14.14 -1.27
C ALA A 79 13.62 -13.55 -2.67
N PHE A 80 12.86 -12.46 -2.79
CA PHE A 80 12.72 -11.72 -4.05
C PHE A 80 14.06 -11.16 -4.52
N GLN A 81 14.87 -10.59 -3.62
CA GLN A 81 16.18 -10.07 -3.98
C GLN A 81 17.15 -11.18 -4.41
N GLU A 82 17.14 -12.32 -3.74
CA GLU A 82 17.90 -13.51 -4.16
C GLU A 82 17.48 -13.93 -5.58
N GLY A 83 16.17 -13.99 -5.83
CA GLY A 83 15.68 -14.40 -7.13
C GLY A 83 15.98 -13.43 -8.26
N PHE A 84 15.88 -12.12 -8.02
CA PHE A 84 16.30 -11.11 -9.00
C PHE A 84 17.79 -11.21 -9.35
N LYS A 85 18.67 -11.45 -8.35
CA LYS A 85 20.10 -11.68 -8.59
C LYS A 85 20.33 -12.94 -9.41
N HIS A 86 19.61 -14.02 -9.10
CA HIS A 86 19.74 -15.28 -9.83
C HIS A 86 19.25 -15.17 -11.28
N VAL A 87 18.12 -14.50 -11.51
CA VAL A 87 17.63 -14.19 -12.86
C VAL A 87 18.65 -13.35 -13.63
N PHE A 88 19.21 -12.31 -13.01
CA PHE A 88 20.25 -11.51 -13.65
C PHE A 88 21.47 -12.34 -14.07
N SER A 89 21.93 -13.25 -13.20
CA SER A 89 23.08 -14.12 -13.51
C SER A 89 22.85 -15.03 -14.72
N GLN A 90 21.61 -15.45 -14.98
CA GLN A 90 21.24 -16.24 -16.16
C GLN A 90 21.20 -15.37 -17.44
N LEU A 91 20.99 -14.06 -17.31
CA LEU A 91 20.77 -13.15 -18.43
C LEU A 91 22.01 -12.35 -18.85
N GLN A 92 23.00 -12.19 -17.97
CA GLN A 92 24.10 -11.21 -18.13
C GLN A 92 25.02 -11.50 -19.33
N ASP A 93 25.22 -12.77 -19.71
CA ASP A 93 26.23 -13.18 -20.69
C ASP A 93 25.65 -13.81 -21.97
N ALA A 94 24.32 -13.89 -22.09
CA ALA A 94 23.67 -14.56 -23.21
C ALA A 94 23.21 -13.58 -24.31
N SER A 95 23.54 -13.91 -25.56
CA SER A 95 22.94 -13.27 -26.73
C SER A 95 21.51 -13.79 -26.90
N HIS A 96 20.54 -12.98 -26.47
CA HIS A 96 19.13 -13.36 -26.54
C HIS A 96 18.51 -12.91 -27.86
N THR A 97 17.76 -13.81 -28.50
CA THR A 97 16.84 -13.46 -29.59
C THR A 97 15.74 -12.52 -29.10
N ALA A 98 15.01 -11.86 -30.01
CA ALA A 98 13.90 -10.98 -29.62
C ALA A 98 12.83 -11.71 -28.79
N LEU A 99 12.47 -12.94 -29.17
CA LEU A 99 11.48 -13.77 -28.45
C LEU A 99 11.96 -14.12 -27.02
N GLN A 100 13.24 -14.45 -26.86
CA GLN A 100 13.82 -14.75 -25.55
C GLN A 100 13.92 -13.50 -24.67
N ARG A 101 14.26 -12.33 -25.25
CA ARG A 101 14.23 -11.05 -24.51
C ARG A 101 12.83 -10.70 -24.05
N ASN A 102 11.83 -10.81 -24.92
CA ASN A 102 10.43 -10.60 -24.57
C ASN A 102 10.00 -11.54 -23.44
N GLN A 103 10.40 -12.81 -23.48
CA GLN A 103 10.13 -13.76 -22.40
C GLN A 103 10.77 -13.35 -21.07
N ALA A 104 12.04 -12.92 -21.09
CA ALA A 104 12.74 -12.44 -19.90
C ALA A 104 12.07 -11.19 -19.31
N GLU A 105 11.68 -10.23 -20.15
CA GLU A 105 10.92 -9.05 -19.70
C GLU A 105 9.59 -9.45 -19.06
N LEU A 106 8.77 -10.29 -19.72
CA LEU A 106 7.49 -10.74 -19.16
C LEU A 106 7.69 -11.47 -17.82
N PHE A 107 8.73 -12.29 -17.70
CA PHE A 107 9.04 -13.01 -16.46
C PHE A 107 9.43 -12.05 -15.32
N ILE A 108 10.34 -11.10 -15.56
CA ILE A 108 10.74 -10.10 -14.57
C ILE A 108 9.55 -9.22 -14.17
N ASN A 109 8.75 -8.79 -15.14
CA ASN A 109 7.54 -8.01 -14.89
C ASN A 109 6.57 -8.78 -14.00
N ASN A 110 6.33 -10.06 -14.29
CA ASN A 110 5.50 -10.92 -13.44
C ASN A 110 6.08 -11.00 -12.01
N CYS A 111 7.40 -11.16 -11.85
CA CYS A 111 8.04 -11.11 -10.53
C CYS A 111 7.76 -9.78 -9.80
N LEU A 112 7.85 -8.63 -10.49
CA LEU A 112 7.56 -7.32 -9.93
C LEU A 112 6.09 -7.17 -9.51
N MET A 113 5.15 -7.80 -10.21
CA MET A 113 3.72 -7.75 -9.84
C MET A 113 3.41 -8.45 -8.52
N TYR A 114 4.22 -9.45 -8.12
CA TYR A 114 4.06 -10.14 -6.84
C TYR A 114 4.87 -9.51 -5.70
N LEU A 115 5.86 -8.67 -6.00
CA LEU A 115 6.70 -8.02 -5.00
C LEU A 115 5.91 -7.24 -3.92
N PRO A 116 4.83 -6.50 -4.24
CA PRO A 116 4.02 -5.79 -3.24
C PRO A 116 3.45 -6.68 -2.11
N TYR A 117 3.20 -7.97 -2.37
CA TYR A 117 2.68 -8.90 -1.37
C TYR A 117 3.68 -9.15 -0.22
N ALA A 118 4.96 -8.84 -0.43
CA ALA A 118 6.02 -8.93 0.58
C ALA A 118 6.06 -7.73 1.56
N ASP A 119 5.14 -6.76 1.44
CA ASP A 119 5.16 -5.51 2.22
C ASP A 119 6.50 -4.79 2.11
N ILE A 120 6.87 -4.44 0.87
CA ILE A 120 8.14 -3.76 0.63
C ILE A 120 8.24 -2.46 1.43
N ASN A 121 9.38 -2.28 2.09
CA ASN A 121 9.58 -1.24 3.08
C ASN A 121 10.32 -0.02 2.45
N PRO A 122 9.91 1.23 2.75
CA PRO A 122 10.53 2.44 2.18
C PRO A 122 12.00 2.67 2.56
N TYR A 123 12.50 1.92 3.55
CA TYR A 123 13.87 1.96 4.03
C TYR A 123 14.72 0.78 3.54
N GLU A 124 14.19 0.04 2.58
CA GLU A 124 14.90 -1.01 1.85
C GLU A 124 15.10 -0.61 0.37
N SER A 125 16.05 -1.25 -0.30
CA SER A 125 16.30 -1.12 -1.73
C SER A 125 16.32 -2.48 -2.40
N PHE A 126 15.85 -2.53 -3.64
CA PHE A 126 15.85 -3.74 -4.47
C PHE A 126 16.69 -3.53 -5.72
N ALA A 127 17.57 -4.48 -6.01
CA ALA A 127 18.33 -4.54 -7.23
C ALA A 127 17.59 -5.44 -8.23
N ILE A 128 17.08 -4.86 -9.32
CA ILE A 128 16.16 -5.49 -10.28
C ILE A 128 16.81 -5.51 -11.67
N PRO A 129 16.75 -6.63 -12.43
CA PRO A 129 17.31 -6.70 -13.78
C PRO A 129 16.48 -5.84 -14.75
N GLN A 130 17.15 -5.02 -15.54
CA GLN A 130 16.51 -4.21 -16.60
C GLN A 130 17.37 -4.24 -17.87
N TRP A 131 16.72 -4.27 -19.03
CA TRP A 131 17.41 -4.17 -20.32
C TRP A 131 17.71 -2.71 -20.65
N LEU A 132 18.98 -2.32 -20.54
CA LEU A 132 19.42 -0.93 -20.71
C LEU A 132 20.66 -0.87 -21.61
N GLY A 133 20.58 -0.06 -22.67
CA GLY A 133 21.70 0.14 -23.60
C GLY A 133 22.13 -1.16 -24.31
N GLY A 134 21.17 -2.03 -24.63
CA GLY A 134 21.43 -3.29 -25.34
C GLY A 134 22.03 -4.41 -24.49
N ARG A 135 21.97 -4.30 -23.16
CA ARG A 135 22.40 -5.34 -22.22
C ARG A 135 21.56 -5.37 -20.96
N TRP A 136 21.50 -6.51 -20.28
CA TRP A 136 20.92 -6.60 -18.95
C TRP A 136 21.82 -5.91 -17.93
N GLN A 137 21.23 -5.10 -17.06
CA GLN A 137 21.91 -4.44 -15.94
C GLN A 137 21.07 -4.61 -14.68
N LEU A 138 21.73 -4.82 -13.55
CA LEU A 138 21.06 -4.86 -12.25
C LEU A 138 20.95 -3.45 -11.68
N VAL A 139 19.74 -2.91 -11.58
CA VAL A 139 19.48 -1.52 -11.19
C VAL A 139 18.95 -1.47 -9.77
N ASP A 140 19.57 -0.65 -8.92
CA ASP A 140 19.10 -0.39 -7.55
C ASP A 140 17.94 0.61 -7.52
N TYR A 141 16.84 0.20 -6.89
CA TYR A 141 15.63 0.99 -6.69
C TYR A 141 15.36 1.29 -5.22
N LYS A 142 14.90 2.50 -4.95
CA LYS A 142 14.27 2.87 -3.68
C LYS A 142 12.77 2.66 -3.75
N VAL A 143 12.20 2.11 -2.69
CA VAL A 143 10.75 1.94 -2.52
C VAL A 143 10.10 3.23 -2.03
N VAL A 144 8.99 3.63 -2.67
CA VAL A 144 8.15 4.78 -2.31
C VAL A 144 6.69 4.32 -2.24
N PRO A 145 6.13 4.11 -1.04
CA PRO A 145 4.71 3.81 -0.88
C PRO A 145 3.84 4.99 -1.34
N ILE A 146 2.78 4.69 -2.08
CA ILE A 146 1.81 5.67 -2.60
C ILE A 146 0.44 5.25 -2.09
N GLU A 147 -0.11 6.02 -1.16
CA GLU A 147 -1.41 5.75 -0.56
C GLU A 147 -2.53 5.86 -1.60
N LEU A 148 -3.34 4.80 -1.72
CA LEU A 148 -4.50 4.75 -2.61
C LEU A 148 -5.82 4.99 -1.88
N THR A 149 -5.86 4.81 -0.56
CA THR A 149 -7.09 5.02 0.21
C THR A 149 -7.23 6.47 0.69
N PRO A 150 -8.46 6.95 0.94
CA PRO A 150 -8.67 8.32 1.39
C PRO A 150 -7.98 8.55 2.74
N THR A 151 -7.22 9.63 2.84
CA THR A 151 -6.61 10.10 4.10
C THR A 151 -7.39 11.22 4.76
N VAL A 152 -8.34 11.83 4.04
CA VAL A 152 -9.22 12.92 4.50
C VAL A 152 -10.67 12.66 4.09
N GLY A 153 -11.63 13.30 4.78
CA GLY A 153 -13.06 13.25 4.46
C GLY A 153 -13.83 12.08 5.07
N PHE A 154 -15.13 11.95 4.73
CA PHE A 154 -16.07 11.04 5.41
C PHE A 154 -15.67 9.56 5.31
N GLU A 155 -15.05 9.17 4.20
CA GLU A 155 -14.64 7.77 4.00
C GLU A 155 -13.58 7.33 5.02
N THR A 156 -12.81 8.26 5.59
CA THR A 156 -11.81 7.97 6.62
C THR A 156 -12.40 7.46 7.93
N LEU A 157 -13.65 7.83 8.24
CA LEU A 157 -14.31 7.46 9.49
C LEU A 157 -14.60 5.97 9.60
N VAL A 158 -14.74 5.30 8.45
CA VAL A 158 -15.04 3.86 8.37
C VAL A 158 -13.80 3.03 7.99
N LEU A 159 -12.68 3.69 7.69
CA LEU A 159 -11.42 3.05 7.30
C LEU A 159 -10.47 2.95 8.48
N SER A 160 -10.19 1.70 8.87
CA SER A 160 -9.13 1.39 9.83
C SER A 160 -7.76 1.43 9.16
N GLU A 161 -6.69 1.43 9.97
CA GLU A 161 -5.31 1.28 9.47
C GLU A 161 -5.15 0.04 8.59
N TYR A 162 -5.83 -1.05 8.93
CA TYR A 162 -5.80 -2.31 8.18
C TYR A 162 -6.48 -2.25 6.80
N ASP A 163 -7.34 -1.26 6.56
CA ASP A 163 -8.06 -1.11 5.29
C ASP A 163 -7.28 -0.31 4.25
N ARG A 164 -6.15 0.29 4.65
CA ARG A 164 -5.34 1.13 3.77
C ARG A 164 -4.70 0.28 2.68
N VAL A 165 -4.61 0.82 1.47
CA VAL A 165 -4.06 0.14 0.30
C VAL A 165 -3.06 1.07 -0.36
N PHE A 166 -1.93 0.51 -0.81
CA PHE A 166 -0.84 1.27 -1.39
C PHE A 166 -0.49 0.71 -2.77
N ALA A 167 -0.13 1.60 -3.69
CA ALA A 167 0.77 1.29 -4.78
C ALA A 167 2.21 1.54 -4.32
N TYR A 168 3.19 1.00 -5.05
CA TYR A 168 4.59 1.19 -4.73
C TYR A 168 5.34 1.72 -5.94
N GLY A 169 5.87 2.94 -5.82
CA GLY A 169 6.85 3.47 -6.75
C GLY A 169 8.24 2.91 -6.46
N LEU A 170 8.95 2.51 -7.50
CA LEU A 170 10.35 2.12 -7.45
C LEU A 170 11.17 3.17 -8.21
N GLU A 171 11.98 3.94 -7.48
CA GLU A 171 12.78 5.02 -8.02
C GLU A 171 14.25 4.59 -8.20
N PRO A 172 14.84 4.67 -9.41
CA PRO A 172 16.25 4.34 -9.61
C PRO A 172 17.16 5.21 -8.73
N ILE A 173 18.10 4.59 -8.02
CA ILE A 173 18.99 5.30 -7.08
C ILE A 173 20.16 5.94 -7.81
N HIS A 174 20.82 5.21 -8.72
CA HIS A 174 22.04 5.68 -9.37
C HIS A 174 22.13 5.42 -10.88
N HIS A 175 21.02 5.08 -11.53
CA HIS A 175 20.95 4.86 -12.99
C HIS A 175 19.99 5.86 -13.65
N PRO A 176 20.47 6.93 -14.32
CA PRO A 176 19.61 7.98 -14.87
C PRO A 176 18.78 7.56 -16.08
N GLN A 177 19.21 6.50 -16.79
CA GLN A 177 18.52 5.93 -17.94
C GLN A 177 17.54 4.81 -17.56
N ALA A 178 17.59 4.33 -16.32
CA ALA A 178 16.68 3.28 -15.87
C ALA A 178 15.26 3.82 -15.73
N GLU A 179 14.29 3.03 -16.17
CA GLU A 179 12.88 3.40 -15.99
C GLU A 179 12.46 3.18 -14.52
N PRO A 180 11.75 4.13 -13.91
CA PRO A 180 11.05 3.90 -12.66
C PRO A 180 9.88 2.94 -12.88
N HIS A 181 9.57 2.14 -11.86
CA HIS A 181 8.44 1.21 -11.91
C HIS A 181 7.32 1.66 -10.97
N LEU A 182 6.06 1.46 -11.37
CA LEU A 182 4.91 1.60 -10.49
C LEU A 182 4.22 0.25 -10.34
N LEU A 183 4.17 -0.24 -9.11
CA LEU A 183 3.61 -1.56 -8.80
C LEU A 183 2.26 -1.40 -8.12
N PHE A 184 1.22 -1.96 -8.74
CA PHE A 184 -0.09 -2.09 -8.13
C PHE A 184 -0.27 -3.49 -7.53
N MET A 185 -0.58 -3.53 -6.24
CA MET A 185 -0.92 -4.77 -5.56
C MET A 185 -2.31 -5.25 -5.99
N GLY A 186 -2.43 -6.57 -6.24
CA GLY A 186 -3.72 -7.20 -6.43
C GLY A 186 -4.51 -7.36 -5.13
N THR A 187 -5.61 -8.09 -5.20
CA THR A 187 -6.41 -8.42 -4.01
C THR A 187 -5.58 -9.31 -3.09
N THR A 188 -5.55 -8.93 -1.82
CA THR A 188 -4.74 -9.62 -0.82
C THR A 188 -5.49 -10.81 -0.23
N TYR A 189 -4.84 -11.55 0.66
CA TYR A 189 -5.47 -12.60 1.46
C TYR A 189 -6.11 -12.01 2.74
N PRO A 190 -6.97 -12.74 3.47
CA PRO A 190 -7.71 -12.18 4.61
C PRO A 190 -6.88 -11.47 5.68
N ALA A 191 -5.65 -11.96 5.94
CA ALA A 191 -4.66 -11.34 6.85
C ALA A 191 -3.73 -10.30 6.19
N GLY A 192 -3.88 -10.05 4.89
CA GLY A 192 -3.12 -9.07 4.12
C GLY A 192 -3.69 -7.66 4.24
N GLN A 193 -2.80 -6.68 4.27
CA GLN A 193 -3.16 -5.27 4.34
C GLN A 193 -4.15 -4.88 3.22
N GLY A 194 -5.22 -4.17 3.58
CA GLY A 194 -6.20 -3.66 2.63
C GLY A 194 -7.18 -4.68 2.07
N PHE A 195 -7.24 -5.90 2.62
CA PHE A 195 -8.09 -6.99 2.11
C PHE A 195 -9.54 -6.58 1.86
N TYR A 196 -10.24 -6.07 2.87
CA TYR A 196 -11.65 -5.70 2.73
C TYR A 196 -11.85 -4.57 1.71
N THR A 197 -10.93 -3.61 1.65
CA THR A 197 -10.96 -2.52 0.67
C THR A 197 -10.80 -3.05 -0.75
N THR A 198 -9.82 -3.93 -0.97
CA THR A 198 -9.54 -4.55 -2.28
C THR A 198 -10.71 -5.40 -2.77
N VAL A 199 -11.25 -6.29 -1.93
CA VAL A 199 -12.46 -7.08 -2.24
C VAL A 199 -13.65 -6.20 -2.57
N ASN A 200 -13.87 -5.13 -1.79
CA ASN A 200 -14.97 -4.21 -2.05
C ASN A 200 -14.82 -3.52 -3.42
N THR A 201 -13.61 -3.14 -3.82
CA THR A 201 -13.40 -2.43 -5.08
C THR A 201 -13.34 -3.35 -6.30
N ASP A 202 -13.03 -4.65 -6.13
CA ASP A 202 -13.18 -5.65 -7.20
C ASP A 202 -14.64 -5.81 -7.62
N LEU A 203 -15.51 -5.86 -6.62
CA LEU A 203 -16.92 -6.18 -6.77
C LEU A 203 -17.79 -4.93 -6.89
N GLU A 204 -17.22 -3.74 -7.07
CA GLU A 204 -17.98 -2.50 -7.21
C GLU A 204 -18.95 -2.57 -8.40
N ALA A 205 -20.20 -2.21 -8.13
CA ALA A 205 -21.28 -2.27 -9.09
C ALA A 205 -21.06 -1.31 -10.28
N PHE A 206 -21.39 -1.77 -11.50
CA PHE A 206 -21.40 -0.97 -12.74
C PHE A 206 -20.13 -0.15 -13.03
N GLU A 207 -18.99 -0.57 -12.49
CA GLU A 207 -17.73 0.15 -12.63
C GLU A 207 -16.56 -0.78 -12.96
N THR A 208 -15.48 -0.23 -13.48
CA THR A 208 -14.25 -1.03 -13.65
C THR A 208 -13.74 -1.44 -12.27
N ALA A 209 -13.37 -2.72 -12.12
CA ALA A 209 -12.75 -3.21 -10.89
C ALA A 209 -11.57 -2.30 -10.49
N GLY A 210 -11.52 -1.88 -9.23
CA GLY A 210 -10.48 -0.96 -8.75
C GLY A 210 -10.75 0.53 -8.98
N LYS A 211 -11.78 0.94 -9.72
CA LYS A 211 -11.97 2.36 -10.09
C LYS A 211 -12.12 3.30 -8.90
N LYS A 212 -12.89 2.94 -7.87
CA LYS A 212 -13.00 3.77 -6.66
C LYS A 212 -11.67 3.92 -5.95
N LEU A 213 -10.89 2.84 -5.87
CA LEU A 213 -9.57 2.87 -5.27
C LEU A 213 -8.59 3.73 -6.09
N TYR A 214 -8.57 3.55 -7.41
CA TYR A 214 -7.79 4.39 -8.32
C TYR A 214 -8.15 5.87 -8.16
N ARG A 215 -9.45 6.21 -8.17
CA ARG A 215 -9.93 7.59 -8.01
C ARG A 215 -9.44 8.23 -6.72
N SER A 216 -9.43 7.49 -5.63
CA SER A 216 -8.96 7.97 -4.34
C SER A 216 -7.44 8.24 -4.36
N GLY A 217 -6.64 7.31 -4.90
CA GLY A 217 -5.18 7.44 -5.00
C GLY A 217 -4.66 8.31 -6.13
N ARG A 218 -5.53 8.70 -7.08
CA ARG A 218 -5.14 9.31 -8.36
C ARG A 218 -4.18 10.49 -8.23
N ASN A 219 -4.46 11.40 -7.30
CA ASN A 219 -3.64 12.59 -7.11
C ASN A 219 -2.25 12.25 -6.55
N ASN A 220 -2.16 11.27 -5.65
CA ASN A 220 -0.88 10.80 -5.11
C ASN A 220 -0.06 10.10 -6.19
N ILE A 221 -0.69 9.26 -7.00
CA ILE A 221 -0.05 8.62 -8.16
C ILE A 221 0.46 9.69 -9.12
N ARG A 222 -0.40 10.64 -9.52
CA ARG A 222 -0.03 11.72 -10.45
C ARG A 222 1.15 12.55 -9.90
N HIS A 223 1.12 12.91 -8.62
CA HIS A 223 2.20 13.65 -8.00
C HIS A 223 3.53 12.89 -8.06
N TRP A 224 3.49 11.57 -7.81
CA TRP A 224 4.67 10.72 -7.94
C TRP A 224 5.13 10.55 -9.40
N LEU A 225 4.23 10.39 -10.37
CA LEU A 225 4.57 10.35 -11.80
C LEU A 225 5.24 11.66 -12.25
N GLU A 226 4.71 12.81 -11.84
CA GLU A 226 5.29 14.13 -12.08
C GLU A 226 6.67 14.31 -11.44
N SER A 227 6.98 13.53 -10.40
CA SER A 227 8.30 13.54 -9.78
C SER A 227 9.28 12.56 -10.43
N GLN A 228 8.95 11.91 -11.54
CA GLN A 228 9.88 11.03 -12.29
C GLN A 228 10.54 11.76 -13.48
N THR A 229 11.74 11.33 -13.88
CA THR A 229 12.49 11.92 -15.01
C THR A 229 12.30 11.14 -16.29
N GLN A 230 12.16 9.81 -16.17
CA GLN A 230 11.82 8.92 -17.27
C GLN A 230 10.31 8.62 -17.22
N LYS A 231 9.75 8.19 -18.35
CA LYS A 231 8.42 7.57 -18.37
C LYS A 231 8.42 6.30 -17.50
N VAL A 232 7.27 6.00 -16.92
CA VAL A 232 7.14 4.97 -15.88
C VAL A 232 6.65 3.65 -16.46
N HIS A 233 7.27 2.54 -16.06
CA HIS A 233 6.80 1.20 -16.36
C HIS A 233 5.83 0.72 -15.27
N VAL A 234 4.60 0.40 -15.63
CA VAL A 234 3.56 -0.02 -14.68
C VAL A 234 3.39 -1.53 -14.71
N CYS A 235 3.34 -2.15 -13.53
CA CYS A 235 3.12 -3.58 -13.37
C CYS A 235 1.99 -3.83 -12.35
N GLY A 236 1.08 -4.74 -12.66
CA GLY A 236 0.11 -5.21 -11.68
C GLY A 236 -0.50 -6.57 -12.01
N THR A 237 -0.90 -7.33 -10.99
CA THR A 237 -1.60 -8.61 -11.14
C THR A 237 -3.02 -8.53 -10.60
N SER A 238 -3.98 -9.23 -11.22
CA SER A 238 -5.39 -9.28 -10.79
C SER A 238 -5.99 -7.87 -10.68
N LEU A 239 -6.58 -7.48 -9.54
CA LEU A 239 -7.00 -6.10 -9.24
C LEU A 239 -5.91 -5.06 -9.53
N GLY A 240 -4.65 -5.37 -9.23
CA GLY A 240 -3.52 -4.48 -9.48
C GLY A 240 -3.29 -4.28 -10.98
N GLY A 241 -3.53 -5.32 -11.78
CA GLY A 241 -3.55 -5.21 -13.23
C GLY A 241 -4.69 -4.32 -13.72
N ALA A 242 -5.90 -4.42 -13.14
CA ALA A 242 -7.01 -3.51 -13.47
C ALA A 242 -6.70 -2.04 -13.13
N LEU A 243 -6.06 -1.77 -11.99
CA LEU A 243 -5.55 -0.44 -11.64
C LEU A 243 -4.50 0.06 -12.64
N SER A 244 -3.64 -0.82 -13.14
CA SER A 244 -2.65 -0.52 -14.16
C SER A 244 -3.32 -0.11 -15.48
N LEU A 245 -4.37 -0.83 -15.89
CA LEU A 245 -5.17 -0.52 -17.08
C LEU A 245 -5.95 0.80 -16.93
N LEU A 246 -6.49 1.09 -15.75
CA LEU A 246 -7.12 2.38 -15.44
C LEU A 246 -6.13 3.54 -15.50
N LEU A 247 -4.90 3.34 -15.03
CA LEU A 247 -3.84 4.34 -15.15
C LEU A 247 -3.43 4.56 -16.61
N ALA A 248 -3.36 3.48 -17.41
CA ALA A 248 -3.01 3.55 -18.83
C ALA A 248 -3.96 4.47 -19.62
N ILE A 249 -5.26 4.35 -19.39
CA ILE A 249 -6.27 5.18 -20.09
C ILE A 249 -6.34 6.61 -19.56
N ASP A 250 -5.88 6.89 -18.33
CA ASP A 250 -6.00 8.21 -17.71
C ASP A 250 -4.73 9.06 -17.82
N GLN A 251 -3.55 8.45 -17.72
CA GLN A 251 -2.23 9.12 -17.65
C GLN A 251 -1.19 8.42 -18.53
N GLY A 252 -1.61 7.79 -19.63
CA GLY A 252 -0.73 6.98 -20.50
C GLY A 252 0.44 7.75 -21.11
N ASP A 253 0.32 9.07 -21.29
CA ASP A 253 1.39 9.96 -21.77
C ASP A 253 2.65 9.94 -20.89
N ARG A 254 2.50 9.55 -19.62
CA ARG A 254 3.58 9.47 -18.64
C ARG A 254 4.19 8.08 -18.49
N LEU A 255 3.67 7.09 -19.21
CA LEU A 255 4.03 5.69 -19.06
C LEU A 255 4.88 5.23 -20.25
N SER A 256 5.91 4.44 -19.99
CA SER A 256 6.70 3.79 -21.06
C SER A 256 5.95 2.54 -21.53
N ARG A 257 5.46 1.76 -20.56
CA ARG A 257 4.84 0.46 -20.76
C ARG A 257 3.93 0.08 -19.60
N VAL A 258 2.95 -0.77 -19.86
CA VAL A 258 2.05 -1.35 -18.86
C VAL A 258 1.98 -2.86 -19.05
N ASP A 259 2.33 -3.62 -18.01
CA ASP A 259 2.17 -5.08 -17.99
C ASP A 259 1.14 -5.47 -16.92
N ALA A 260 0.08 -6.15 -17.34
CA ALA A 260 -0.99 -6.61 -16.48
C ALA A 260 -1.12 -8.14 -16.54
N LEU A 261 -0.90 -8.81 -15.41
CA LEU A 261 -1.02 -10.26 -15.28
C LEU A 261 -2.38 -10.64 -14.73
N ASN A 262 -3.09 -11.48 -15.47
CA ASN A 262 -4.43 -11.95 -15.12
C ASN A 262 -5.45 -10.87 -14.65
N PRO A 263 -5.49 -9.66 -15.25
CA PRO A 263 -6.40 -8.62 -14.78
C PRO A 263 -7.85 -8.91 -15.21
N PRO A 264 -8.88 -8.47 -14.47
CA PRO A 264 -10.16 -8.21 -15.09
C PRO A 264 -10.04 -7.01 -16.05
N GLY A 265 -10.75 -7.04 -17.17
CA GLY A 265 -10.81 -5.94 -18.12
C GLY A 265 -11.65 -4.76 -17.63
N LEU A 266 -11.69 -3.71 -18.47
CA LEU A 266 -12.45 -2.50 -18.19
C LEU A 266 -13.96 -2.77 -18.21
N HIS A 267 -14.72 -1.98 -17.46
CA HIS A 267 -16.17 -1.92 -17.64
C HIS A 267 -16.50 -1.10 -18.89
N ASP A 268 -17.41 -1.60 -19.73
CA ASP A 268 -17.98 -0.87 -20.85
C ASP A 268 -19.29 -0.19 -20.41
N PRO A 269 -19.28 1.12 -20.13
CA PRO A 269 -20.45 1.81 -19.59
C PRO A 269 -21.49 2.07 -20.67
N TRP A 270 -22.73 1.61 -20.46
CA TRP A 270 -23.81 1.74 -21.45
C TRP A 270 -24.29 3.17 -21.68
N LEU A 271 -24.13 4.06 -20.69
CA LEU A 271 -24.72 5.40 -20.70
C LEU A 271 -23.71 6.53 -20.84
N ARG A 272 -22.50 6.36 -20.30
CA ARG A 272 -21.52 7.46 -20.24
C ARG A 272 -20.08 6.95 -20.12
N LYS A 273 -19.22 7.37 -21.05
CA LYS A 273 -17.77 7.15 -20.98
C LYS A 273 -17.21 7.64 -19.65
N SER A 274 -16.29 6.88 -19.06
CA SER A 274 -15.62 7.27 -17.81
C SER A 274 -14.86 8.58 -18.01
N ARG A 275 -14.95 9.51 -17.05
CA ARG A 275 -14.16 10.76 -17.05
C ARG A 275 -12.64 10.58 -16.88
N PHE A 276 -12.21 9.34 -16.70
CA PHE A 276 -10.79 8.95 -16.58
C PHE A 276 -10.31 8.22 -17.82
N ASP A 277 -11.17 8.05 -18.84
CA ASP A 277 -10.80 7.36 -20.07
C ASP A 277 -10.44 8.39 -21.14
N HIS A 278 -9.18 8.80 -21.12
CA HIS A 278 -8.58 9.72 -22.09
C HIS A 278 -7.81 8.97 -23.19
N TRP A 279 -7.96 7.64 -23.29
CA TRP A 279 -7.12 6.80 -24.15
C TRP A 279 -7.06 7.29 -25.60
N ASP A 280 -8.21 7.68 -26.16
CA ASP A 280 -8.33 8.13 -27.54
C ASP A 280 -7.81 9.57 -27.75
N GLU A 281 -7.57 10.31 -26.66
CA GLU A 281 -7.04 11.68 -26.64
C GLU A 281 -5.51 11.72 -26.47
N LEU A 282 -4.88 10.59 -26.12
CA LEU A 282 -3.43 10.50 -25.94
C LEU A 282 -2.72 10.57 -27.29
N ALA A 283 -1.84 11.57 -27.44
CA ALA A 283 -0.97 11.70 -28.62
C ALA A 283 0.08 10.59 -28.70
N GLU A 284 0.65 10.21 -27.55
CA GLU A 284 1.57 9.10 -27.40
C GLU A 284 0.98 8.11 -26.40
N LYS A 285 0.70 6.89 -26.88
CA LYS A 285 0.17 5.80 -26.07
C LYS A 285 1.30 4.88 -25.60
N PRO A 286 1.30 4.41 -24.35
CA PRO A 286 2.22 3.39 -23.90
C PRO A 286 1.84 2.04 -24.52
N GLU A 287 2.81 1.14 -24.64
CA GLU A 287 2.50 -0.26 -24.92
C GLU A 287 1.81 -0.91 -23.71
N VAL A 288 0.72 -1.63 -23.97
CA VAL A 288 -0.07 -2.31 -22.92
C VAL A 288 -0.12 -3.79 -23.22
N TYR A 289 0.50 -4.60 -22.36
CA TYR A 289 0.54 -6.06 -22.44
C TYR A 289 -0.34 -6.70 -21.36
N ILE A 290 -1.25 -7.55 -21.78
CA ILE A 290 -2.17 -8.27 -20.91
C ILE A 290 -1.87 -9.75 -21.03
N GLN A 291 -1.41 -10.36 -19.94
CA GLN A 291 -1.09 -11.77 -19.89
C GLN A 291 -2.23 -12.55 -19.26
N ARG A 292 -2.90 -13.40 -20.04
CA ARG A 292 -3.90 -14.38 -19.57
C ARG A 292 -3.21 -15.73 -19.40
N GLN A 293 -2.97 -16.15 -18.17
CA GLN A 293 -2.31 -17.40 -17.83
C GLN A 293 -3.29 -18.58 -17.93
N GLY A 294 -2.91 -19.62 -18.66
CA GLY A 294 -3.63 -20.90 -18.73
C GLY A 294 -5.13 -20.73 -18.92
N ASN A 295 -5.91 -21.22 -17.97
CA ASN A 295 -7.37 -21.16 -17.95
C ASN A 295 -7.93 -20.14 -16.94
N ASP A 296 -7.16 -19.11 -16.56
CA ASP A 296 -7.57 -18.09 -15.60
C ASP A 296 -9.02 -17.60 -15.84
N PRO A 297 -9.91 -17.66 -14.82
CA PRO A 297 -11.28 -17.21 -14.97
C PRO A 297 -11.43 -15.68 -14.92
N ILE A 298 -10.48 -14.95 -14.32
CA ILE A 298 -10.65 -13.51 -14.03
C ILE A 298 -10.45 -12.65 -15.28
N SER A 299 -9.46 -12.97 -16.09
CA SER A 299 -9.17 -12.29 -17.36
C SER A 299 -10.21 -12.52 -18.45
N ARG A 300 -11.31 -13.20 -18.12
CA ARG A 300 -12.47 -13.35 -19.00
C ARG A 300 -13.49 -12.23 -18.78
N PHE A 301 -13.36 -11.41 -17.75
CA PHE A 301 -14.31 -10.34 -17.50
C PHE A 301 -13.85 -9.01 -18.09
N GLY A 302 -14.80 -8.17 -18.47
CA GLY A 302 -14.54 -6.82 -18.96
C GLY A 302 -14.15 -6.76 -20.44
N VAL A 303 -13.75 -5.56 -20.86
CA VAL A 303 -13.34 -5.23 -22.23
C VAL A 303 -11.94 -4.63 -22.25
N TRP A 304 -11.30 -4.71 -23.41
CA TRP A 304 -9.96 -4.21 -23.66
C TRP A 304 -10.00 -3.09 -24.71
N LYS A 305 -9.05 -2.16 -24.69
CA LYS A 305 -8.85 -1.25 -25.84
C LYS A 305 -8.27 -2.03 -27.02
N THR A 306 -8.69 -1.70 -28.23
CA THR A 306 -8.41 -2.50 -29.44
C THR A 306 -6.93 -2.56 -29.81
N ASP A 307 -6.17 -1.52 -29.45
CA ASP A 307 -4.73 -1.39 -29.66
C ASP A 307 -3.87 -2.03 -28.54
N TRP A 308 -4.47 -2.65 -27.53
CA TRP A 308 -3.73 -3.39 -26.49
C TRP A 308 -3.28 -4.78 -26.96
N HIS A 309 -2.14 -5.23 -26.43
CA HIS A 309 -1.55 -6.53 -26.72
C HIS A 309 -2.08 -7.58 -25.72
N LEU A 310 -3.00 -8.43 -26.17
CA LEU A 310 -3.51 -9.53 -25.37
C LEU A 310 -2.75 -10.82 -25.70
N LEU A 311 -2.17 -11.44 -24.67
CA LEU A 311 -1.35 -12.66 -24.75
C LEU A 311 -2.03 -13.80 -24.01
N HIS A 312 -2.22 -14.94 -24.66
CA HIS A 312 -2.50 -16.21 -24.01
C HIS A 312 -1.18 -16.88 -23.64
N VAL A 313 -0.92 -17.04 -22.36
CA VAL A 313 0.28 -17.72 -21.84
C VAL A 313 -0.09 -19.15 -21.49
N ILE A 314 0.37 -20.10 -22.31
CA ILE A 314 0.04 -21.52 -22.18
C ILE A 314 1.23 -22.25 -21.56
N PRO A 315 1.12 -22.72 -20.30
CA PRO A 315 2.20 -23.47 -19.66
C PRO A 315 2.35 -24.87 -20.25
N PRO A 316 3.52 -25.49 -20.03
CA PRO A 316 3.70 -26.93 -20.21
C PRO A 316 2.69 -27.74 -19.38
N PRO A 317 2.17 -28.87 -19.88
CA PRO A 317 1.17 -29.67 -19.17
C PRO A 317 1.62 -30.14 -17.77
N ASP A 318 2.90 -30.47 -17.60
CA ASP A 318 3.52 -30.91 -16.35
C ASP A 318 3.73 -29.79 -15.32
N ARG A 319 3.59 -28.53 -15.74
CA ARG A 319 3.80 -27.34 -14.90
C ARG A 319 2.53 -26.56 -14.60
N LYS A 320 1.45 -26.93 -15.26
CA LYS A 320 0.14 -26.31 -15.08
C LYS A 320 -0.38 -26.58 -13.68
N GLY A 321 -0.96 -25.56 -13.06
CA GLY A 321 -1.58 -25.66 -11.76
C GLY A 321 -2.77 -26.62 -11.76
N LEU A 322 -3.11 -27.09 -10.56
CA LEU A 322 -4.17 -28.08 -10.32
C LEU A 322 -5.54 -27.66 -10.88
N ASN A 323 -5.83 -26.36 -10.92
CA ASN A 323 -7.10 -25.83 -11.40
C ASN A 323 -6.97 -24.43 -12.01
N ARG A 324 -8.08 -23.91 -12.54
CA ARG A 324 -8.13 -22.58 -13.15
C ARG A 324 -7.79 -21.41 -12.20
N PHE A 325 -7.95 -21.58 -10.89
CA PHE A 325 -7.61 -20.54 -9.90
C PHE A 325 -6.12 -20.57 -9.56
N THR A 326 -5.47 -21.73 -9.62
CA THR A 326 -4.00 -21.77 -9.54
C THR A 326 -3.36 -21.07 -10.74
N ASP A 327 -3.95 -21.19 -11.94
CA ASP A 327 -3.50 -20.43 -13.13
C ASP A 327 -3.57 -18.90 -12.90
N HIS A 328 -4.49 -18.42 -12.04
CA HIS A 328 -4.58 -16.99 -11.69
C HIS A 328 -3.35 -16.51 -10.90
N ALA A 329 -2.74 -17.38 -10.11
CA ALA A 329 -1.68 -17.03 -9.16
C ALA A 329 -0.26 -17.37 -9.65
N LEU A 330 -0.11 -18.25 -10.64
CA LEU A 330 1.19 -18.76 -11.09
C LEU A 330 1.80 -17.89 -12.20
N ASN A 331 3.13 -17.75 -12.17
CA ASN A 331 3.91 -17.16 -13.25
C ASN A 331 4.46 -18.27 -14.16
N TYR A 332 3.88 -18.44 -15.35
CA TYR A 332 4.34 -19.44 -16.31
C TYR A 332 5.41 -18.93 -17.28
N ALA A 333 5.86 -17.68 -17.16
CA ALA A 333 6.77 -17.10 -18.14
C ALA A 333 8.20 -17.68 -18.07
N GLY A 334 8.56 -18.44 -17.03
CA GLY A 334 9.91 -18.95 -16.83
C GLY A 334 10.28 -20.22 -17.61
N TYR A 335 9.33 -20.88 -18.29
CA TYR A 335 9.63 -22.15 -18.97
C TYR A 335 9.94 -21.96 -20.45
N ALA A 336 10.96 -22.66 -20.95
CA ALA A 336 11.37 -22.58 -22.36
C ALA A 336 10.26 -22.98 -23.33
N ASN A 337 9.40 -23.90 -22.91
CA ASN A 337 8.28 -24.47 -23.67
C ASN A 337 6.92 -23.78 -23.37
N THR A 338 6.90 -22.71 -22.59
CA THR A 338 5.69 -21.86 -22.48
C THR A 338 5.42 -21.17 -23.82
N GLN A 339 4.17 -21.20 -24.26
CA GLN A 339 3.75 -20.51 -25.49
C GLN A 339 3.09 -19.17 -25.13
N PHE A 340 3.44 -18.12 -25.87
CA PHE A 340 2.89 -16.78 -25.71
C PHE A 340 2.22 -16.38 -27.02
N LEU A 341 0.92 -16.68 -27.12
CA LEU A 341 0.15 -16.51 -28.34
C LEU A 341 -0.67 -15.21 -28.28
N GLY A 342 -0.58 -14.38 -29.31
CA GLY A 342 -1.43 -13.21 -29.47
C GLY A 342 -2.90 -13.62 -29.54
N ILE A 343 -3.78 -12.78 -28.99
CA ILE A 343 -5.23 -12.86 -29.12
C ILE A 343 -5.70 -11.59 -29.82
N ASP A 344 -6.58 -11.74 -30.80
CA ASP A 344 -7.27 -10.59 -31.40
C ASP A 344 -8.24 -9.95 -30.40
N THR A 345 -7.97 -8.70 -30.06
CA THR A 345 -8.66 -7.99 -28.98
C THR A 345 -10.12 -7.71 -29.30
N GLU A 346 -10.45 -7.36 -30.55
CA GLU A 346 -11.83 -7.11 -30.98
C GLU A 346 -12.67 -8.39 -30.95
N ALA A 347 -12.12 -9.50 -31.43
CA ALA A 347 -12.77 -10.81 -31.37
C ALA A 347 -13.00 -11.28 -29.93
N ASP A 348 -12.03 -11.09 -29.02
CA ASP A 348 -12.18 -11.44 -27.60
C ASP A 348 -13.26 -10.57 -26.93
N ASN A 349 -13.27 -9.26 -27.18
CA ASN A 349 -14.31 -8.34 -26.68
C ASN A 349 -15.71 -8.77 -27.14
N LYS A 350 -15.89 -9.07 -28.43
CA LYS A 350 -17.17 -9.52 -28.99
C LYS A 350 -17.64 -10.84 -28.38
N LYS A 351 -16.72 -11.80 -28.21
CA LYS A 351 -17.02 -13.09 -27.57
C LYS A 351 -17.49 -12.94 -26.12
N ASN A 352 -17.05 -11.89 -25.43
CA ASN A 352 -17.27 -11.71 -24.00
C ASN A 352 -18.47 -10.80 -23.67
N GLN A 353 -19.07 -10.15 -24.66
CA GLN A 353 -20.10 -9.13 -24.48
C GLN A 353 -21.30 -9.59 -23.63
N GLN A 354 -21.92 -10.73 -23.97
CA GLN A 354 -23.08 -11.24 -23.22
C GLN A 354 -22.72 -11.59 -21.77
N ARG A 355 -21.55 -12.21 -21.56
CA ARG A 355 -21.04 -12.52 -20.23
C ARG A 355 -20.83 -11.25 -19.41
N ASN A 356 -20.27 -10.21 -20.02
CA ASN A 356 -20.01 -8.95 -19.36
C ASN A 356 -21.30 -8.27 -18.90
N ILE A 357 -22.36 -8.30 -19.71
CA ILE A 357 -23.67 -7.76 -19.31
C ILE A 357 -24.22 -8.49 -18.07
N TRP A 358 -24.30 -9.82 -18.13
CA TRP A 358 -24.94 -10.60 -17.06
C TRP A 358 -24.09 -10.75 -15.80
N LEU A 359 -22.83 -11.14 -15.94
CA LEU A 359 -21.98 -11.44 -14.79
C LEU A 359 -21.30 -10.18 -14.25
N TYR A 360 -20.69 -9.38 -15.12
CA TYR A 360 -19.89 -8.22 -14.71
C TYR A 360 -20.76 -6.98 -14.42
N GLY A 361 -21.87 -6.82 -15.15
CA GLY A 361 -22.88 -5.79 -14.91
C GLY A 361 -23.83 -6.18 -13.78
N LEU A 362 -24.73 -7.14 -14.02
CA LEU A 362 -25.87 -7.39 -13.13
C LEU A 362 -25.53 -8.21 -11.87
N LEU A 363 -24.95 -9.41 -12.02
CA LEU A 363 -24.69 -10.30 -10.88
C LEU A 363 -23.71 -9.68 -9.88
N ARG A 364 -22.61 -9.10 -10.37
CA ARG A 364 -21.65 -8.38 -9.53
C ARG A 364 -22.31 -7.25 -8.75
N SER A 365 -23.20 -6.47 -9.40
CA SER A 365 -23.92 -5.38 -8.75
C SER A 365 -24.91 -5.87 -7.68
N ALA A 366 -25.60 -6.99 -7.96
CA ALA A 366 -26.47 -7.63 -6.97
C ALA A 366 -25.69 -8.07 -5.73
N VAL A 367 -24.54 -8.74 -5.90
CA VAL A 367 -23.64 -9.13 -4.79
C VAL A 367 -23.13 -7.90 -4.04
N TYR A 368 -22.75 -6.85 -4.75
CA TYR A 368 -22.24 -5.62 -4.14
C TYR A 368 -23.26 -4.98 -3.19
N TYR A 369 -24.47 -4.71 -3.66
CA TYR A 369 -25.47 -4.00 -2.86
C TYR A 369 -26.15 -4.87 -1.81
N THR A 370 -26.32 -6.18 -2.07
CA THR A 370 -27.00 -7.08 -1.11
C THR A 370 -26.05 -7.66 -0.07
N THR A 371 -24.76 -7.81 -0.37
CA THR A 371 -23.79 -8.46 0.52
C THR A 371 -22.72 -7.48 1.00
N LEU A 372 -21.98 -6.86 0.08
CA LEU A 372 -20.79 -6.09 0.47
C LEU A 372 -21.10 -4.77 1.16
N VAL A 373 -22.11 -4.03 0.69
CA VAL A 373 -22.52 -2.77 1.32
C VAL A 373 -22.99 -3.00 2.77
N PRO A 374 -23.91 -3.94 3.07
CA PRO A 374 -24.27 -4.26 4.45
C PRO A 374 -23.10 -4.74 5.30
N VAL A 375 -22.22 -5.60 4.75
CA VAL A 375 -21.02 -6.07 5.47
C VAL A 375 -20.11 -4.89 5.81
N ARG A 376 -19.82 -4.01 4.85
CA ARG A 376 -18.86 -2.90 5.01
C ARG A 376 -19.36 -1.82 5.97
N TYR A 377 -20.63 -1.44 5.88
CA TYR A 377 -21.16 -0.31 6.64
C TYR A 377 -21.92 -0.70 7.91
N GLY A 378 -22.35 -1.97 8.03
CA GLY A 378 -23.03 -2.48 9.22
C GLY A 378 -22.17 -3.49 10.00
N ILE A 379 -21.88 -4.64 9.40
CA ILE A 379 -21.30 -5.78 10.11
C ILE A 379 -19.86 -5.53 10.54
N LEU A 380 -18.99 -5.05 9.64
CA LEU A 380 -17.57 -4.88 9.90
C LEU A 380 -17.29 -3.80 10.95
N PRO A 381 -17.92 -2.61 10.93
CA PRO A 381 -17.80 -1.63 12.00
C PRO A 381 -18.26 -2.18 13.35
N ALA A 382 -19.38 -2.91 13.39
CA ALA A 382 -19.88 -3.53 14.62
C ALA A 382 -18.94 -4.61 15.15
N ALA A 383 -18.42 -5.48 14.28
CA ALA A 383 -17.45 -6.52 14.65
C ALA A 383 -16.14 -5.92 15.18
N ARG A 384 -15.64 -4.86 14.54
CA ARG A 384 -14.45 -4.13 15.02
C ARG A 384 -14.68 -3.46 16.35
N PHE A 385 -15.83 -2.80 16.51
CA PHE A 385 -16.22 -2.21 17.77
C PHE A 385 -16.24 -3.26 18.89
N ALA A 386 -16.82 -4.43 18.63
CA ALA A 386 -16.85 -5.54 19.58
C ALA A 386 -15.45 -6.08 19.92
N ALA A 387 -14.57 -6.21 18.92
CA ALA A 387 -13.21 -6.67 19.11
C ALA A 387 -12.34 -5.69 19.91
N SER A 388 -12.51 -4.38 19.70
CA SER A 388 -11.75 -3.33 20.38
C SER A 388 -12.32 -2.97 21.76
N HIS A 389 -13.60 -3.23 22.02
CA HIS A 389 -14.27 -2.90 23.28
C HIS A 389 -14.81 -4.15 23.98
N LYS A 390 -13.98 -5.21 24.11
CA LYS A 390 -14.38 -6.52 24.66
C LYS A 390 -15.14 -6.43 25.99
N LEU A 391 -14.67 -5.59 26.91
CA LEU A 391 -15.33 -5.36 28.20
C LEU A 391 -16.73 -4.76 28.01
N GLN A 392 -16.85 -3.72 27.19
CA GLN A 392 -18.13 -3.08 26.89
C GLN A 392 -19.10 -4.05 26.23
N THR A 393 -18.63 -4.79 25.24
CA THR A 393 -19.45 -5.79 24.54
C THR A 393 -19.87 -6.90 25.49
N GLY A 394 -18.96 -7.38 26.35
CA GLY A 394 -19.29 -8.37 27.37
C GLY A 394 -20.39 -7.89 28.33
N ILE A 395 -20.29 -6.65 28.81
CA ILE A 395 -21.32 -6.04 29.67
C ILE A 395 -22.64 -5.86 28.91
N ILE A 396 -22.62 -5.35 27.69
CA ILE A 396 -23.83 -5.20 26.85
C ILE A 396 -24.51 -6.55 26.61
N LEU A 397 -23.75 -7.60 26.29
CA LEU A 397 -24.29 -8.95 26.09
C LEU A 397 -24.84 -9.54 27.39
N LEU A 398 -24.17 -9.33 28.52
CA LEU A 398 -24.66 -9.75 29.83
C LEU A 398 -25.98 -9.05 30.19
N LEU A 399 -26.04 -7.73 30.02
CA LEU A 399 -27.26 -6.94 30.25
C LEU A 399 -28.38 -7.36 29.31
N LEU A 400 -28.07 -7.69 28.05
CA LEU A 400 -29.04 -8.21 27.09
C LEU A 400 -29.57 -9.59 27.50
N MET A 401 -28.69 -10.50 27.95
CA MET A 401 -29.11 -11.81 28.46
C MET A 401 -29.98 -11.67 29.72
N LEU A 402 -29.58 -10.83 30.67
CA LEU A 402 -30.37 -10.55 31.87
C LEU A 402 -31.74 -9.96 31.51
N PHE A 403 -31.78 -9.03 30.55
CA PHE A 403 -33.01 -8.45 30.06
C PHE A 403 -33.94 -9.50 29.44
N LEU A 404 -33.42 -10.36 28.55
CA LEU A 404 -34.18 -11.44 27.91
C LEU A 404 -34.70 -12.47 28.93
N LEU A 405 -33.94 -12.76 29.98
CA LEU A 405 -34.36 -13.67 31.07
C LEU A 405 -35.47 -13.06 31.95
N CYS A 406 -35.40 -11.76 32.22
CA CYS A 406 -36.36 -11.07 33.09
C CYS A 406 -37.63 -10.59 32.37
N THR A 407 -37.66 -10.56 31.03
CA THR A 407 -38.78 -10.00 30.25
C THR A 407 -39.22 -10.87 29.06
N PRO A 408 -39.63 -12.13 29.29
CA PRO A 408 -39.95 -13.07 28.20
C PRO A 408 -41.17 -12.68 27.34
N THR A 409 -42.00 -11.73 27.78
CA THR A 409 -43.25 -11.31 27.11
C THR A 409 -43.15 -9.96 26.40
N LEU A 410 -41.94 -9.45 26.13
CA LEU A 410 -41.76 -8.14 25.53
C LEU A 410 -42.34 -8.05 24.11
N SER A 411 -43.05 -6.97 23.80
CA SER A 411 -43.50 -6.70 22.43
C SER A 411 -42.30 -6.37 21.53
N LEU A 412 -42.36 -6.79 20.25
CA LEU A 412 -41.33 -6.46 19.26
C LEU A 412 -41.07 -4.94 19.15
N SER A 413 -42.09 -4.12 19.43
CA SER A 413 -42.03 -2.66 19.41
C SER A 413 -41.21 -2.05 20.55
N ALA A 414 -41.04 -2.75 21.68
CA ALA A 414 -40.25 -2.27 22.82
C ALA A 414 -38.77 -2.63 22.72
N LEU A 415 -38.41 -3.58 21.84
CA LEU A 415 -37.05 -4.07 21.65
C LEU A 415 -36.03 -2.97 21.31
N PRO A 416 -36.31 -1.99 20.41
CA PRO A 416 -35.34 -0.93 20.10
C PRO A 416 -34.99 -0.06 21.31
N TYR A 417 -35.98 0.28 22.14
CA TYR A 417 -35.79 1.10 23.34
C TYR A 417 -35.02 0.35 24.43
N ALA A 418 -35.30 -0.94 24.60
CA ALA A 418 -34.54 -1.80 25.50
C ALA A 418 -33.08 -1.91 25.06
N LEU A 419 -32.83 -2.16 23.76
CA LEU A 419 -31.48 -2.22 23.21
C LEU A 419 -30.71 -0.92 23.41
N LEU A 420 -31.33 0.23 23.12
CA LEU A 420 -30.71 1.54 23.34
C LEU A 420 -30.35 1.76 24.82
N SER A 421 -31.24 1.37 25.73
CA SER A 421 -31.01 1.47 27.18
C SER A 421 -29.87 0.57 27.64
N ILE A 422 -29.85 -0.69 27.19
CA ILE A 422 -28.79 -1.66 27.48
C ILE A 422 -27.43 -1.15 26.98
N ILE A 423 -27.37 -0.63 25.75
CA ILE A 423 -26.15 -0.07 25.17
C ILE A 423 -25.66 1.11 26.01
N SER A 424 -26.56 2.00 26.41
CA SER A 424 -26.23 3.20 27.19
C SER A 424 -25.72 2.85 28.60
N VAL A 425 -26.43 1.97 29.30
CA VAL A 425 -26.03 1.49 30.65
C VAL A 425 -24.73 0.69 30.58
N GLY A 426 -24.59 -0.20 29.60
CA GLY A 426 -23.37 -1.01 29.43
C GLY A 426 -22.15 -0.14 29.13
N TYR A 427 -22.32 0.90 28.32
CA TYR A 427 -21.27 1.89 28.07
C TYR A 427 -20.85 2.62 29.36
N LEU A 428 -21.81 3.09 30.17
CA LEU A 428 -21.52 3.77 31.44
C LEU A 428 -20.79 2.87 32.43
N LEU A 429 -21.28 1.64 32.62
CA LEU A 429 -20.63 0.68 33.50
C LEU A 429 -19.19 0.42 33.06
N THR A 430 -18.94 0.35 31.76
CA THR A 430 -17.58 0.19 31.23
C THR A 430 -16.69 1.39 31.56
N LEU A 431 -17.19 2.61 31.37
CA LEU A 431 -16.46 3.83 31.71
C LEU A 431 -16.09 3.85 33.20
N LEU A 432 -17.06 3.58 34.08
CA LEU A 432 -16.87 3.58 35.53
C LEU A 432 -15.87 2.50 35.96
N LEU A 433 -16.02 1.26 35.47
CA LEU A 433 -15.10 0.16 35.79
C LEU A 433 -13.69 0.45 35.31
N SER A 434 -13.52 1.01 34.11
CA SER A 434 -12.22 1.36 33.57
C SER A 434 -11.55 2.48 34.37
N TYR A 435 -12.33 3.48 34.80
CA TYR A 435 -11.85 4.55 35.68
C TYR A 435 -11.41 4.03 37.05
N VAL A 436 -12.20 3.16 37.67
CA VAL A 436 -11.82 2.51 38.93
C VAL A 436 -10.52 1.72 38.76
N GLY A 437 -10.38 0.97 37.65
CA GLY A 437 -9.15 0.26 37.32
C GLY A 437 -7.93 1.18 37.18
N ASP A 438 -8.09 2.34 36.54
CA ASP A 438 -7.06 3.37 36.45
C ASP A 438 -6.64 3.89 37.84
N GLN A 439 -7.62 4.24 38.71
CA GLN A 439 -7.34 4.72 40.06
C GLN A 439 -6.59 3.68 40.90
N VAL A 440 -6.96 2.40 40.78
CA VAL A 440 -6.30 1.30 41.50
C VAL A 440 -4.89 1.05 40.97
N THR A 441 -4.67 1.18 39.66
CA THR A 441 -3.36 0.90 39.04
C THR A 441 -2.44 2.11 38.94
N GLY A 442 -2.90 3.30 39.36
CA GLY A 442 -2.16 4.56 39.20
C GLY A 442 -1.96 4.94 37.72
N ARG A 443 -2.85 4.49 36.84
CA ARG A 443 -2.80 4.78 35.39
C ARG A 443 -3.86 5.82 35.03
N ASN A 444 -3.72 6.44 33.87
CA ASN A 444 -4.65 7.45 33.36
C ASN A 444 -5.05 7.13 31.91
N ASN A 445 -5.36 5.85 31.66
CA ASN A 445 -5.49 5.33 30.31
C ASN A 445 -6.94 5.25 29.83
N SER A 446 -7.92 5.17 30.73
CA SER A 446 -9.34 5.09 30.38
C SER A 446 -9.88 6.42 29.84
N ASP A 447 -10.91 6.33 29.01
CA ASP A 447 -11.55 7.50 28.40
C ASP A 447 -12.07 8.50 29.46
N LEU A 448 -12.56 8.02 30.61
CA LEU A 448 -13.06 8.88 31.67
C LEU A 448 -11.91 9.58 32.42
N SER A 449 -10.80 8.89 32.72
CA SER A 449 -9.65 9.51 33.36
C SER A 449 -8.98 10.55 32.43
N GLN A 450 -8.82 10.22 31.14
CA GLN A 450 -8.32 11.16 30.12
C GLN A 450 -9.24 12.37 29.97
N PHE A 451 -10.56 12.16 29.99
CA PHE A 451 -11.53 13.24 29.94
C PHE A 451 -11.41 14.16 31.16
N LEU A 452 -11.36 13.59 32.37
CA LEU A 452 -11.22 14.37 33.61
C LEU A 452 -9.88 15.13 33.65
N ALA A 453 -8.79 14.53 33.16
CA ALA A 453 -7.50 15.20 33.00
C ALA A 453 -7.60 16.36 31.99
N TYR A 454 -8.21 16.13 30.83
CA TYR A 454 -8.44 17.17 29.82
C TYR A 454 -9.28 18.32 30.37
N LEU A 455 -10.31 18.04 31.16
CA LEU A 455 -11.12 19.06 31.83
C LEU A 455 -10.29 19.87 32.83
N GLY A 456 -9.39 19.23 33.58
CA GLY A 456 -8.43 19.90 34.45
C GLY A 456 -7.50 20.85 33.68
N ASP A 457 -7.03 20.43 32.51
CA ASP A 457 -6.14 21.21 31.64
C ASP A 457 -6.89 22.32 30.86
N ASN A 458 -8.21 22.21 30.69
CA ASN A 458 -9.02 23.10 29.85
C ASN A 458 -10.26 23.67 30.58
N PRO A 459 -10.07 24.52 31.61
CA PRO A 459 -11.17 25.02 32.44
C PRO A 459 -12.23 25.83 31.69
N LYS A 460 -11.86 26.46 30.56
CA LYS A 460 -12.84 27.15 29.69
C LYS A 460 -13.81 26.18 29.01
N PHE A 461 -13.34 24.99 28.63
CA PHE A 461 -14.20 23.96 28.04
C PHE A 461 -15.20 23.40 29.06
N VAL A 462 -14.77 23.24 30.32
CA VAL A 462 -15.65 22.83 31.44
C VAL A 462 -16.85 23.78 31.56
N GLN A 463 -16.62 25.09 31.49
CA GLN A 463 -17.70 26.08 31.58
C GLN A 463 -18.72 25.94 30.44
N HIS A 464 -18.26 25.70 29.20
CA HIS A 464 -19.13 25.53 28.04
C HIS A 464 -19.87 24.18 28.06
N ALA A 465 -19.19 23.11 28.47
CA ALA A 465 -19.78 21.78 28.61
C ALA A 465 -20.83 21.74 29.73
N LEU A 466 -20.56 22.37 30.88
CA LEU A 466 -21.53 22.52 31.97
C LEU A 466 -22.74 23.33 31.50
N PHE A 467 -22.55 24.43 30.75
CA PHE A 467 -23.64 25.23 30.21
C PHE A 467 -24.52 24.46 29.20
N LEU A 468 -23.91 23.62 28.36
CA LEU A 468 -24.62 22.75 27.40
C LEU A 468 -25.30 21.54 28.08
N CYS A 469 -24.74 20.99 29.15
CA CYS A 469 -25.29 19.86 29.88
C CYS A 469 -26.34 20.27 30.94
N PHE A 470 -26.37 21.53 31.36
CA PHE A 470 -27.30 22.07 32.36
C PHE A 470 -28.79 21.82 32.01
N PRO A 471 -29.26 22.07 30.77
CA PRO A 471 -30.67 21.81 30.40
C PRO A 471 -31.02 20.32 30.39
N LEU A 472 -30.07 19.45 30.01
CA LEU A 472 -30.22 18.00 30.00
C LEU A 472 -30.26 17.39 31.41
N ALA A 473 -29.71 18.09 32.40
CA ALA A 473 -29.76 17.70 33.82
C ALA A 473 -31.04 18.15 34.54
N ILE A 474 -31.71 19.19 34.05
CA ILE A 474 -32.93 19.73 34.65
C ILE A 474 -34.18 18.96 34.20
N MET A 475 -34.19 18.41 32.98
CA MET A 475 -35.35 17.68 32.43
C MET A 475 -35.83 16.49 33.27
N PRO A 476 -34.97 15.65 33.88
CA PRO A 476 -35.41 14.61 34.81
C PRO A 476 -35.88 15.15 36.16
N ALA A 477 -35.31 16.28 36.62
CA ALA A 477 -35.61 16.85 37.93
C ALA A 477 -37.04 17.42 38.00
N LEU A 478 -37.58 17.91 36.89
CA LEU A 478 -38.98 18.35 36.80
C LEU A 478 -39.99 17.18 36.79
N GLY A 479 -39.57 15.98 36.42
CA GLY A 479 -40.43 14.78 36.42
C GLY A 479 -40.66 14.14 37.79
N VAL A 480 -39.91 14.52 38.82
CA VAL A 480 -39.95 13.92 40.17
C VAL A 480 -41.29 14.19 40.90
N PHE A 481 -42.12 15.12 40.44
CA PHE A 481 -43.35 15.54 41.14
C PHE A 481 -44.64 14.88 40.65
N VAL A 482 -44.59 13.83 39.80
CA VAL A 482 -45.80 13.13 39.29
C VAL A 482 -45.84 11.67 39.76
N PRO A 483 -46.88 11.21 40.49
CA PRO A 483 -47.04 9.80 40.87
C PRO A 483 -47.28 8.91 39.63
N GLY A 484 -46.55 7.78 39.54
CA GLY A 484 -46.45 6.93 38.34
C GLY A 484 -45.12 7.07 37.61
N PHE A 485 -44.35 8.12 37.93
CA PHE A 485 -43.09 8.43 37.26
C PHE A 485 -41.94 7.51 37.69
N LEU A 486 -42.01 6.69 38.75
CA LEU A 486 -40.89 5.79 39.12
C LEU A 486 -40.50 4.80 37.99
N GLN A 487 -41.45 4.46 37.11
CA GLN A 487 -41.19 3.65 35.91
C GLN A 487 -40.53 4.47 34.76
N THR A 488 -40.61 5.81 34.76
CA THR A 488 -40.03 6.72 33.74
C THR A 488 -38.86 7.57 34.27
N ALA A 489 -38.75 7.77 35.57
CA ALA A 489 -37.77 8.60 36.29
C ALA A 489 -36.41 7.92 36.35
N LEU A 490 -36.40 6.62 36.65
CA LEU A 490 -35.16 5.84 36.74
C LEU A 490 -34.46 5.77 35.36
N PRO A 491 -35.19 5.52 34.24
CA PRO A 491 -34.66 5.76 32.91
C PRO A 491 -34.16 7.18 32.75
N SER A 492 -34.97 8.22 33.04
CA SER A 492 -34.60 9.63 32.80
C SER A 492 -33.35 10.10 33.56
N PHE A 493 -33.19 9.73 34.84
CA PHE A 493 -32.00 10.03 35.64
C PHE A 493 -30.78 9.25 35.13
N SER A 494 -30.94 7.98 34.80
CA SER A 494 -29.88 7.19 34.16
C SER A 494 -29.48 7.80 32.81
N THR A 495 -30.44 8.30 32.03
CA THR A 495 -30.22 8.96 30.75
C THR A 495 -29.41 10.24 30.94
N THR A 496 -29.70 11.07 31.93
CA THR A 496 -28.90 12.29 32.16
C THR A 496 -27.48 12.02 32.62
N VAL A 497 -27.29 11.09 33.57
CA VAL A 497 -25.96 10.72 34.08
C VAL A 497 -25.13 10.01 33.00
N THR A 498 -25.76 9.29 32.07
CA THR A 498 -25.10 8.70 30.90
C THR A 498 -24.87 9.70 29.77
N VAL A 499 -25.79 10.64 29.55
CA VAL A 499 -25.75 11.59 28.44
C VAL A 499 -24.61 12.58 28.60
N ALA A 500 -24.27 13.05 29.82
CA ALA A 500 -23.20 14.03 29.94
C ALA A 500 -21.80 13.48 29.55
N PRO A 501 -21.32 12.33 30.08
CA PRO A 501 -20.07 11.71 29.62
C PRO A 501 -20.11 11.26 28.16
N LEU A 502 -21.26 10.77 27.70
CA LEU A 502 -21.45 10.37 26.30
C LEU A 502 -21.41 11.58 25.37
N ALA A 503 -22.07 12.68 25.70
CA ALA A 503 -22.07 13.93 24.96
C ALA A 503 -20.68 14.56 24.93
N ALA A 504 -19.96 14.53 26.05
CA ALA A 504 -18.58 15.01 26.10
C ALA A 504 -17.64 14.16 25.22
N ARG A 505 -17.74 12.83 25.28
CA ARG A 505 -17.02 11.95 24.35
C ARG A 505 -17.44 12.20 22.91
N LEU A 506 -18.72 12.34 22.63
CA LEU A 506 -19.23 12.65 21.29
C LEU A 506 -18.65 13.98 20.80
N CYS A 507 -18.52 15.00 21.66
CA CYS A 507 -17.87 16.26 21.31
C CYS A 507 -16.38 16.09 21.02
N ILE A 508 -15.65 15.30 21.82
CA ILE A 508 -14.23 15.00 21.57
C ILE A 508 -14.06 14.21 20.28
N GLN A 509 -14.87 13.18 20.07
CA GLN A 509 -14.87 12.38 18.85
C GLN A 509 -15.28 13.22 17.66
N LEU A 510 -16.29 14.08 17.78
CA LEU A 510 -16.69 15.03 16.73
C LEU A 510 -15.57 16.01 16.42
N ASN A 511 -14.87 16.53 17.42
CA ASN A 511 -13.71 17.39 17.20
C ASN A 511 -12.57 16.65 16.48
N ARG A 512 -12.26 15.41 16.90
CA ARG A 512 -11.29 14.55 16.19
C ARG A 512 -11.74 14.26 14.75
N MET A 513 -13.02 13.93 14.55
CA MET A 513 -13.60 13.76 13.23
C MET A 513 -13.43 15.04 12.41
N LEU A 514 -13.74 16.22 12.95
CA LEU A 514 -13.56 17.52 12.29
C LEU A 514 -12.07 17.80 11.95
N HIS A 515 -11.14 17.38 12.79
CA HIS A 515 -9.70 17.46 12.50
C HIS A 515 -9.29 16.52 11.36
N LEU A 516 -9.79 15.28 11.32
CA LEU A 516 -9.62 14.34 10.21
C LEU A 516 -10.28 14.86 8.92
N PHE A 517 -11.47 15.45 9.03
CA PHE A 517 -12.20 16.08 7.92
C PHE A 517 -11.42 17.24 7.31
N SER A 518 -10.84 18.09 8.16
CA SER A 518 -10.06 19.25 7.74
C SER A 518 -8.64 18.90 7.27
N GLY A 519 -8.23 17.63 7.35
CA GLY A 519 -6.89 17.18 6.99
C GLY A 519 -5.80 17.73 7.91
N ARG A 520 -6.16 18.23 9.10
CA ARG A 520 -5.21 18.76 10.08
C ARG A 520 -4.46 17.67 10.84
N GLU A 521 -5.02 16.47 10.88
CA GLU A 521 -4.40 15.31 11.51
C GLU A 521 -3.66 14.48 10.46
N VAL A 522 -2.34 14.35 10.62
CA VAL A 522 -1.52 13.47 9.78
C VAL A 522 -1.70 12.05 10.30
N ARG A 523 -2.27 11.16 9.47
CA ARG A 523 -2.36 9.74 9.83
C ARG A 523 -0.98 9.16 10.09
N ASN A 524 -0.91 8.26 11.07
CA ASN A 524 0.30 7.52 11.38
C ASN A 524 0.78 6.72 10.16
N GLU A 525 2.07 6.47 10.10
CA GLU A 525 2.64 5.56 9.11
C GLU A 525 2.15 4.13 9.38
N LEU A 526 1.84 3.40 8.31
CA LEU A 526 1.38 2.04 8.40
C LEU A 526 2.46 1.16 9.04
N VAL A 527 2.05 0.18 9.85
CA VAL A 527 2.97 -0.69 10.60
C VAL A 527 4.04 -1.32 9.71
N CYS A 528 3.71 -1.77 8.50
CA CYS A 528 4.67 -2.39 7.56
C CYS A 528 5.66 -1.40 6.92
N HIS A 529 5.38 -0.10 6.99
CA HIS A 529 6.24 0.96 6.46
C HIS A 529 7.06 1.67 7.53
N ARG A 530 6.95 1.25 8.79
CA ARG A 530 7.65 1.85 9.94
C ARG A 530 9.17 1.69 9.85
N ALA A 531 9.88 2.72 10.31
CA ALA A 531 11.34 2.77 10.27
C ALA A 531 12.02 1.85 11.29
N GLU A 532 11.27 1.50 12.34
CA GLU A 532 11.69 0.68 13.47
C GLU A 532 11.75 -0.81 13.12
N LEU A 533 11.05 -1.23 12.06
CA LEU A 533 11.05 -2.61 11.60
C LEU A 533 12.47 -3.12 11.32
N GLU A 534 12.72 -4.38 11.68
CA GLU A 534 14.00 -5.03 11.41
C GLU A 534 14.20 -5.19 9.90
N ARG A 535 15.24 -4.55 9.38
CA ARG A 535 15.63 -4.60 7.96
C ARG A 535 16.55 -5.80 7.70
N HIS A 536 16.53 -6.31 6.48
CA HIS A 536 17.59 -7.24 6.07
C HIS A 536 18.89 -6.45 5.76
N PRO A 537 20.08 -6.87 6.23
CA PRO A 537 21.32 -6.13 5.99
C PRO A 537 21.59 -5.84 4.51
N GLU A 538 21.32 -6.79 3.62
CA GLU A 538 21.49 -6.61 2.16
C GLU A 538 20.48 -5.64 1.51
N LEU A 539 19.34 -5.43 2.16
CA LEU A 539 18.27 -4.58 1.63
C LEU A 539 18.32 -3.17 2.24
N ASP A 540 18.94 -2.99 3.41
CA ASP A 540 18.93 -1.71 4.12
C ASP A 540 19.60 -0.61 3.29
N ILE A 541 18.80 0.33 2.82
CA ILE A 541 19.25 1.42 1.95
C ILE A 541 20.19 2.40 2.69
N TYR A 542 20.18 2.41 4.03
CA TYR A 542 21.04 3.26 4.84
C TYR A 542 22.40 2.63 5.17
N ALA A 543 22.47 1.29 5.20
CA ALA A 543 23.69 0.56 5.48
C ALA A 543 24.52 0.30 4.21
N ASN A 544 23.86 -0.04 3.10
CA ASN A 544 24.54 -0.40 1.86
C ASN A 544 25.05 0.85 1.11
N THR A 545 26.29 0.78 0.63
CA THR A 545 26.95 1.89 -0.07
C THR A 545 27.02 1.64 -1.58
N VAL A 546 26.97 2.73 -2.35
CA VAL A 546 27.14 2.74 -3.80
C VAL A 546 28.00 3.92 -4.22
N LYS A 547 28.65 3.78 -5.37
CA LYS A 547 29.35 4.89 -6.03
C LYS A 547 28.37 5.58 -6.98
N ALA A 548 28.34 6.91 -6.96
CA ALA A 548 27.60 7.68 -7.94
C ALA A 548 28.41 8.90 -8.39
N GLU A 549 28.17 9.28 -9.63
CA GLU A 549 28.80 10.42 -10.27
C GLU A 549 27.93 11.67 -10.10
N PHE A 550 28.59 12.78 -9.78
CA PHE A 550 28.00 14.11 -9.72
C PHE A 550 28.95 15.08 -10.39
N THR A 551 28.39 16.02 -11.13
CA THR A 551 29.13 17.20 -11.58
C THR A 551 29.48 18.08 -10.38
N TYR A 552 30.55 18.86 -10.52
CA TYR A 552 30.92 19.87 -9.54
C TYR A 552 29.76 20.84 -9.23
N LYS A 553 29.04 21.27 -10.28
CA LYS A 553 27.85 22.13 -10.20
C LYS A 553 26.74 21.50 -9.37
N GLU A 554 26.47 20.21 -9.55
CA GLU A 554 25.47 19.49 -8.75
C GLU A 554 25.88 19.43 -7.28
N ILE A 555 27.14 19.17 -6.96
CA ILE A 555 27.61 19.15 -5.56
C ILE A 555 27.41 20.51 -4.89
N HIS A 556 27.75 21.60 -5.58
CA HIS A 556 27.51 22.97 -5.12
C HIS A 556 26.02 23.25 -4.93
N ALA A 557 25.18 22.93 -5.93
CA ALA A 557 23.74 23.14 -5.86
C ALA A 557 23.11 22.36 -4.69
N TYR A 558 23.51 21.10 -4.51
CA TYR A 558 23.09 20.26 -3.40
C TYR A 558 23.42 20.91 -2.04
N TYR A 559 24.68 21.30 -1.83
CA TYR A 559 25.07 21.88 -0.55
C TYR A 559 24.46 23.26 -0.30
N ARG A 560 24.26 24.08 -1.35
CA ARG A 560 23.54 25.36 -1.24
C ARG A 560 22.09 25.12 -0.79
N ALA A 561 21.41 24.13 -1.38
CA ALA A 561 20.05 23.77 -0.99
C ALA A 561 19.98 23.28 0.46
N LYS A 562 20.89 22.38 0.87
CA LYS A 562 20.85 21.80 2.21
C LYS A 562 21.35 22.73 3.32
N ARG A 563 22.35 23.56 3.06
CA ARG A 563 22.96 24.43 4.07
C ARG A 563 22.24 25.77 4.15
N CYS A 564 22.14 26.46 3.02
CA CYS A 564 21.62 27.83 2.99
C CYS A 564 20.09 27.84 3.05
N VAL A 565 19.42 27.11 2.16
CA VAL A 565 17.94 27.16 2.06
C VAL A 565 17.28 26.40 3.21
N LEU A 566 17.65 25.13 3.40
CA LEU A 566 17.01 24.27 4.38
C LEU A 566 17.41 24.63 5.82
N LYS A 567 18.72 24.76 6.09
CA LYS A 567 19.25 24.90 7.46
C LYS A 567 19.57 26.33 7.89
N GLY A 568 19.50 27.32 6.98
CA GLY A 568 19.88 28.71 7.28
C GLY A 568 21.34 28.89 7.70
N LYS A 569 22.24 28.00 7.24
CA LYS A 569 23.67 28.03 7.57
C LYS A 569 24.50 28.66 6.43
N PRO A 570 25.68 29.23 6.72
CA PRO A 570 26.62 29.67 5.69
C PRO A 570 26.95 28.55 4.70
N PHE A 571 27.20 28.92 3.45
CA PHE A 571 27.49 27.95 2.38
C PHE A 571 28.72 27.11 2.72
N LEU A 572 29.83 27.77 3.07
CA LEU A 572 31.05 27.12 3.55
C LEU A 572 30.85 26.55 4.97
N PRO A 573 31.23 25.29 5.23
CA PRO A 573 31.22 24.70 6.57
C PRO A 573 32.43 25.14 7.40
N ASP A 574 32.23 25.36 8.70
CA ASP A 574 33.34 25.73 9.62
C ASP A 574 34.31 24.58 9.87
N THR A 575 33.85 23.33 9.70
CA THR A 575 34.65 22.12 9.90
C THR A 575 34.74 21.27 8.63
N PRO A 576 35.91 20.65 8.37
CA PRO A 576 36.05 19.71 7.27
C PRO A 576 35.09 18.53 7.47
N GLY A 577 34.25 18.28 6.47
CA GLY A 577 33.30 17.18 6.49
C GLY A 577 33.97 15.83 6.26
N LYS A 578 33.38 14.75 6.78
CA LYS A 578 33.88 13.36 6.60
C LYS A 578 33.65 12.76 5.20
N LEU A 579 32.89 13.42 4.34
CA LEU A 579 32.59 12.92 2.99
C LEU A 579 33.74 13.27 2.03
N MET A 580 34.25 12.24 1.36
CA MET A 580 35.30 12.34 0.35
C MET A 580 34.71 12.14 -1.04
N PHE A 581 35.16 12.94 -1.99
CA PHE A 581 34.82 12.84 -3.41
C PHE A 581 36.10 12.55 -4.18
N PHE A 582 36.00 11.74 -5.22
CA PHE A 582 37.14 11.33 -6.02
C PHE A 582 36.99 11.88 -7.44
N SER A 583 37.99 12.61 -7.91
CA SER A 583 38.05 13.00 -9.33
C SER A 583 38.32 11.80 -10.23
N SER A 584 38.12 11.97 -11.54
CA SER A 584 38.53 10.96 -12.55
C SER A 584 40.01 10.57 -12.48
N ARG A 585 40.87 11.42 -11.91
CA ARG A 585 42.29 11.15 -11.67
C ARG A 585 42.55 10.44 -10.33
N GLY A 586 41.52 10.05 -9.59
CA GLY A 586 41.63 9.41 -8.28
C GLY A 586 41.99 10.36 -7.12
N VAL A 587 42.14 11.66 -7.37
CA VAL A 587 42.43 12.64 -6.31
C VAL A 587 41.21 12.79 -5.42
N ALA A 588 41.39 12.51 -4.13
CA ALA A 588 40.37 12.66 -3.12
C ALA A 588 40.29 14.12 -2.66
N LYS A 589 39.10 14.71 -2.70
CA LYS A 589 38.81 16.04 -2.18
C LYS A 589 37.76 15.94 -1.07
N SER A 590 38.01 16.63 0.04
CA SER A 590 37.04 16.79 1.10
C SER A 590 35.89 17.70 0.68
N LYS A 591 34.73 17.56 1.34
CA LYS A 591 33.62 18.50 1.18
C LYS A 591 34.04 19.96 1.31
N HIS A 592 34.94 20.28 2.25
CA HIS A 592 35.31 21.67 2.50
C HIS A 592 36.15 22.24 1.36
N GLU A 593 37.13 21.49 0.86
CA GLU A 593 37.96 21.89 -0.29
C GLU A 593 37.10 22.15 -1.52
N LEU A 594 36.19 21.23 -1.83
CA LEU A 594 35.26 21.36 -2.97
C LEU A 594 34.31 22.55 -2.89
N LEU A 595 33.97 23.03 -1.70
CA LEU A 595 33.05 24.17 -1.58
C LEU A 595 33.80 25.50 -1.56
N ARG A 596 35.11 25.48 -1.26
CA ARG A 596 35.98 26.67 -1.24
C ARG A 596 36.48 27.04 -2.63
N GLU A 597 36.78 26.04 -3.45
CA GLU A 597 37.16 26.25 -4.85
C GLU A 597 36.01 26.97 -5.60
N GLU A 598 36.33 28.10 -6.25
CA GLU A 598 35.37 28.83 -7.09
C GLU A 598 34.90 27.94 -8.25
N VAL A 599 33.64 28.12 -8.66
CA VAL A 599 33.06 27.38 -9.78
C VAL A 599 33.50 28.09 -11.07
N ASP A 600 34.72 27.81 -11.52
CA ASP A 600 35.22 28.30 -12.80
C ASP A 600 34.56 27.50 -13.94
N ALA A 601 34.47 28.07 -15.16
CA ALA A 601 33.81 27.42 -16.30
C ALA A 601 34.43 26.04 -16.65
N MET A 602 35.72 25.82 -16.35
CA MET A 602 36.40 24.52 -16.51
C MET A 602 36.05 23.50 -15.42
N ALA A 603 35.66 23.95 -14.23
CA ALA A 603 35.26 23.09 -13.12
C ALA A 603 33.81 22.57 -13.26
N GLU A 604 32.94 23.30 -13.97
CA GLU A 604 31.49 22.96 -14.07
C GLU A 604 31.22 21.57 -14.65
N GLY A 605 32.01 21.14 -15.63
CA GLY A 605 31.88 19.84 -16.30
C GLY A 605 32.63 18.70 -15.61
N GLN A 606 33.40 18.97 -14.55
CA GLN A 606 34.18 17.93 -13.89
C GLN A 606 33.26 16.94 -13.17
N ILE A 607 33.38 15.66 -13.54
CA ILE A 607 32.68 14.56 -12.88
C ILE A 607 33.48 14.11 -11.65
N LEU A 608 32.79 14.05 -10.52
CA LEU A 608 33.29 13.57 -9.24
C LEU A 608 32.51 12.33 -8.82
N THR A 609 33.21 11.28 -8.42
CA THR A 609 32.62 10.07 -7.87
C THR A 609 32.51 10.18 -6.35
N LEU A 610 31.31 9.97 -5.83
CA LEU A 610 31.03 9.90 -4.40
C LEU A 610 30.66 8.47 -4.01
N SER A 611 31.31 7.94 -2.97
CA SER A 611 30.89 6.70 -2.31
C SER A 611 30.11 7.03 -1.04
N ALA A 612 28.82 6.69 -1.00
CA ALA A 612 27.96 6.93 0.16
C ALA A 612 26.85 5.88 0.24
N SER A 613 26.06 5.89 1.31
CA SER A 613 24.90 4.98 1.40
C SER A 613 23.91 5.22 0.26
N LYS A 614 23.23 4.18 -0.20
CA LYS A 614 22.18 4.26 -1.23
C LYS A 614 21.14 5.34 -0.89
N ALA A 615 20.76 5.43 0.38
CA ALA A 615 19.81 6.43 0.89
C ALA A 615 20.35 7.86 0.71
N LYS A 616 21.66 8.04 0.92
CA LYS A 616 22.31 9.33 0.78
C LYS A 616 22.39 9.76 -0.67
N ILE A 617 22.78 8.85 -1.56
CA ILE A 617 22.85 9.10 -3.00
C ILE A 617 21.46 9.46 -3.55
N HIS A 618 20.42 8.70 -3.17
CA HIS A 618 19.03 9.03 -3.52
C HIS A 618 18.61 10.41 -3.02
N GLU A 619 18.90 10.74 -1.75
CA GLU A 619 18.57 12.06 -1.17
C GLU A 619 19.26 13.23 -1.88
N MET A 620 20.52 13.04 -2.31
CA MET A 620 21.26 14.03 -3.09
C MET A 620 20.59 14.27 -4.44
N LYS A 621 20.30 13.19 -5.19
CA LYS A 621 19.63 13.31 -6.50
C LYS A 621 18.23 13.90 -6.39
N LYS A 622 17.44 13.48 -5.39
CA LYS A 622 16.10 14.04 -5.13
C LYS A 622 16.17 15.53 -4.79
N THR A 623 17.14 15.95 -3.98
CA THR A 623 17.37 17.38 -3.69
C THR A 623 17.69 18.16 -4.96
N LEU A 624 18.56 17.65 -5.81
CA LEU A 624 18.92 18.30 -7.09
C LEU A 624 17.71 18.41 -8.01
N LYS A 625 16.87 17.38 -8.07
CA LYS A 625 15.62 17.43 -8.81
C LYS A 625 14.69 18.52 -8.31
N LEU A 626 14.49 18.63 -6.98
CA LEU A 626 13.67 19.69 -6.38
C LEU A 626 14.22 21.09 -6.70
N VAL A 627 15.55 21.26 -6.63
CA VAL A 627 16.21 22.50 -7.00
C VAL A 627 16.01 22.83 -8.48
N SER A 628 16.11 21.85 -9.39
CA SER A 628 15.89 22.07 -10.82
C SER A 628 14.43 22.44 -11.14
N ARG A 629 13.46 21.86 -10.42
CA ARG A 629 12.03 22.08 -10.63
C ARG A 629 11.56 23.43 -10.11
N HIS A 630 12.04 23.83 -8.93
CA HIS A 630 11.59 25.06 -8.28
C HIS A 630 12.52 26.23 -8.54
N GLY A 631 13.82 26.02 -8.67
CA GLY A 631 14.82 27.09 -8.57
C GLY A 631 15.03 27.55 -7.12
N PHE A 632 16.19 28.15 -6.83
CA PHE A 632 16.58 28.52 -5.46
C PHE A 632 15.72 29.64 -4.83
N HIS A 633 15.08 30.46 -5.63
CA HIS A 633 14.37 31.67 -5.18
C HIS A 633 12.85 31.51 -5.11
N THR A 634 12.33 30.35 -5.51
CA THR A 634 10.88 30.16 -5.62
C THR A 634 10.27 29.78 -4.27
N PRO A 635 9.13 30.40 -3.88
CA PRO A 635 8.36 29.98 -2.72
C PRO A 635 8.03 28.49 -2.80
N GLY A 636 8.26 27.74 -1.71
CA GLY A 636 7.95 26.31 -1.63
C GLY A 636 9.14 25.36 -1.71
N LEU A 637 10.30 25.76 -2.28
CA LEU A 637 11.49 24.89 -2.30
C LEU A 637 11.89 24.44 -0.89
N LYS A 638 11.90 25.36 0.08
CA LYS A 638 12.24 25.04 1.47
C LYS A 638 11.31 23.98 2.07
N ALA A 639 10.01 24.09 1.83
CA ALA A 639 9.03 23.13 2.34
C ALA A 639 9.24 21.73 1.72
N ALA A 640 9.42 21.66 0.40
CA ALA A 640 9.71 20.39 -0.29
C ALA A 640 11.04 19.76 0.15
N LEU A 641 12.08 20.58 0.39
CA LEU A 641 13.36 20.12 0.92
C LEU A 641 13.24 19.61 2.37
N GLU A 642 12.41 20.25 3.20
CA GLU A 642 12.15 19.83 4.57
C GLU A 642 11.43 18.48 4.58
N GLU A 643 10.34 18.34 3.83
CA GLU A 643 9.61 17.08 3.69
C GLU A 643 10.53 15.94 3.24
N SER A 644 11.30 16.16 2.17
CA SER A 644 12.24 15.16 1.66
C SER A 644 13.35 14.82 2.67
N TYR A 645 13.80 15.80 3.47
CA TYR A 645 14.85 15.57 4.46
C TYR A 645 14.33 14.85 5.70
N GLN A 646 13.11 15.16 6.16
CA GLN A 646 12.47 14.46 7.27
C GLN A 646 12.23 12.99 6.92
N ALA A 647 11.79 12.69 5.70
CA ALA A 647 11.68 11.31 5.21
C ALA A 647 13.03 10.56 5.25
N TYR A 648 14.14 11.23 4.89
CA TYR A 648 15.49 10.67 5.00
C TYR A 648 15.94 10.48 6.46
N LEU A 649 15.70 11.46 7.33
CA LEU A 649 16.09 11.38 8.75
C LEU A 649 15.34 10.28 9.50
N LYS A 650 14.06 10.09 9.19
CA LYS A 650 13.22 9.07 9.78
C LYS A 650 13.79 7.67 9.60
N GLY A 651 14.29 7.33 8.41
CA GLY A 651 14.92 6.04 8.18
C GLY A 651 16.34 5.91 8.75
N LYS A 652 17.05 7.03 8.90
CA LYS A 652 18.42 7.08 9.43
C LYS A 652 18.47 6.93 10.96
N ASN A 653 17.58 7.63 11.67
CA ASN A 653 17.57 7.70 13.12
C ASN A 653 16.78 6.52 13.70
N ARG A 654 17.19 5.30 13.38
CA ARG A 654 16.60 4.10 14.01
C ARG A 654 16.85 4.22 15.52
N PRO A 655 15.83 4.15 16.37
CA PRO A 655 16.06 3.91 17.79
C PRO A 655 16.83 2.59 17.86
N LEU A 656 18.04 2.60 18.45
CA LEU A 656 18.71 1.35 18.79
C LEU A 656 17.72 0.59 19.70
N ALA A 657 17.22 -0.53 19.19
CA ALA A 657 16.25 -1.37 19.89
C ALA A 657 16.92 -2.13 21.03
#